data_AF-A0A812K6V1-F1
#
_entry.id   AF-A0A812K6V1-F1
#
_cell.length_a   1.000
_cell.length_b   1.000
_cell.length_c   1.000
_cell.angle_alpha   90.00
_cell.angle_beta   90.00
_cell.angle_gamma   90.00
#
_symmetry.space_group_name_H-M   'P 1'
#
loop_
_entity.id
_entity.type
_entity.pdbx_description
1 polymer ?
#
loop_
_entity_poly.entity_id
_entity_poly.type
_entity_poly.pdbx_seq_one_letter_code
_entity_poly.pdbx_strand_id
1 'polypeptide(L)'
;MSDRQSACDAAHLSEWGQPARSIEPVPWACLCSKVLLATVLGLIGLFYMRLSRANSNNRSAREHEGMSWQMLTALGITMALDFFCTDQYQPSMPDMAAEFGVDSVVMGSTIQLHLFTSAFGMLFLGPLSDRIGRRPLILGSQVLLAASTLCCACADTFLAFAAGRVCQGLAAGVLPVILATLPDCYSDLKERAKKQSFLTLMMMLGRTRTLRHVPAAARYLWGRVLAKAVAAAVHCNDLRAWTELLMLPQCVLGAPPRAGRKHRRTAAAYTVDRLQRWAEGERRTLWDDRGQPPRYAPRALDDEQKRSLATALAREGFDRKACNALLATGLCPDNHDTVAALRALHPVQTMPAVDIDGLPLAYEVPSELVARTLRRWPVRAPGATEHLLEHLTSMVNLLAQGRACAAVAPVLAGAGLVALPKPRGGVRPIAVGEVLRRLTGKCLIDLARDEAKVFFWPGLQCRLALKLLFMPPLDFTNAFNTVSRQQVVSQAVTHFPGLARWVGWTYRRPTALQFGAATTVHSAGGVQQGDPLGPLLFSAVLQSLATELRAMPLDLAFFYLDDGVLAGDVPEVVRALQHVQRRATELGLQLNLSKCEVVGAGLLSESALTRVLPQSLLYASDGSSRFQRNFELLGAAIGDEDFTASHCLARAKAAAPLLEAISGLEDSQVSLRLLGSCAGHARLVHSMRCTPPASQLSALHHFDSSVRECFAGFTGLHLDATQLEQASRDFAHAGLGLRSTARDAPAAYLASVGGSYKACCELDASYGLAPLSSDPYVVHALAAFNDFLAQPLAADGVLASRQKMLSTAADEASWQRHLATSSLAARAVLRSEAEPGARAFLAAVPSGPTRMESAAFIVELRQRFGAPDAASDTWCPLCQGVLDTHSLHASTCAAGGERTQRHHALRDALCNWAARAGLQPERERPGLLLPQRPEEARVAARRPADIYLPSFQGSPVALDLAVVAPQRQESLAQAGQVALAAASSYTHTKETHLDTAKLCSAQGVRFRPLVAEATGAWTRDASTVLLAVSKAVAVRTNQEASLLHAQLLQELSVIARGHRARAVLRHRAEASEHA
;
A
#
# COMPACT_ATOMS: atom_id res chain seq x y z
N MET A 1 -29.90 43.84 14.23
CA MET A 1 -30.49 44.75 13.24
C MET A 1 -29.76 44.44 11.93
N SER A 2 -30.13 43.36 11.25
CA SER A 2 -31.10 43.35 10.13
C SER A 2 -30.75 44.35 9.04
N ASP A 3 -30.62 43.82 7.82
CA ASP A 3 -30.56 44.49 6.52
C ASP A 3 -29.21 45.03 6.04
N ARG A 4 -28.44 44.12 5.42
CA ARG A 4 -27.76 44.40 4.14
C ARG A 4 -27.99 43.20 3.21
N GLN A 5 -29.16 43.20 2.58
CA GLN A 5 -29.60 42.24 1.56
C GLN A 5 -29.91 43.04 0.29
N SER A 6 -29.56 42.48 -0.87
CA SER A 6 -29.71 42.99 -2.25
C SER A 6 -28.56 43.83 -2.82
N ALA A 7 -27.63 43.16 -3.52
CA ALA A 7 -26.93 43.62 -4.73
C ALA A 7 -25.71 42.71 -5.00
N CYS A 8 -25.91 41.55 -5.63
CA CYS A 8 -24.82 40.80 -6.28
C CYS A 8 -25.29 39.86 -7.41
N ASP A 9 -26.45 40.13 -8.02
CA ASP A 9 -26.95 39.39 -9.19
C ASP A 9 -27.09 40.35 -10.38
N ALA A 10 -25.99 40.61 -11.09
CA ALA A 10 -25.96 41.03 -12.50
C ALA A 10 -24.55 41.49 -12.92
N ALA A 11 -23.73 40.57 -13.42
CA ALA A 11 -22.73 40.83 -14.48
C ALA A 11 -21.85 39.59 -14.68
N HIS A 12 -22.24 38.69 -15.58
CA HIS A 12 -21.34 37.87 -16.42
C HIS A 12 -22.21 37.04 -17.39
N LEU A 13 -22.87 37.73 -18.32
CA LEU A 13 -23.55 37.12 -19.47
C LEU A 13 -23.24 37.95 -20.71
N SER A 14 -22.09 37.68 -21.33
CA SER A 14 -21.87 37.91 -22.76
C SER A 14 -20.48 37.38 -23.12
N GLU A 15 -20.40 36.22 -23.76
CA GLU A 15 -19.37 35.88 -24.77
C GLU A 15 -19.35 34.38 -25.13
N TRP A 16 -20.47 33.78 -25.54
CA TRP A 16 -20.40 32.54 -26.34
C TRP A 16 -21.51 32.53 -27.40
N GLY A 17 -21.30 33.34 -28.44
CA GLY A 17 -21.96 33.14 -29.73
C GLY A 17 -21.19 32.11 -30.55
N GLN A 18 -21.72 30.89 -30.66
CA GLN A 18 -21.46 29.99 -31.80
C GLN A 18 -22.78 29.40 -32.30
N PRO A 19 -22.94 29.24 -33.62
CA PRO A 19 -24.20 28.83 -34.24
C PRO A 19 -24.50 27.36 -33.98
N ALA A 20 -25.79 27.03 -33.94
CA ALA A 20 -26.36 25.70 -33.79
C ALA A 20 -25.65 24.69 -34.72
N ARG A 21 -24.85 23.80 -34.14
CA ARG A 21 -24.47 22.54 -34.80
C ARG A 21 -25.66 21.59 -34.71
N SER A 22 -26.01 21.05 -35.86
CA SER A 22 -26.97 19.97 -36.08
C SER A 22 -27.05 18.97 -34.93
N ILE A 23 -28.27 18.75 -34.43
CA ILE A 23 -28.62 17.65 -33.53
C ILE A 23 -28.23 16.35 -34.25
N GLU A 24 -27.11 15.75 -33.85
CA GLU A 24 -26.84 14.35 -34.15
C GLU A 24 -27.87 13.49 -33.38
N PRO A 25 -28.42 12.42 -33.99
CA PRO A 25 -29.44 11.60 -33.34
C PRO A 25 -28.82 10.82 -32.16
N VAL A 26 -29.15 11.32 -30.98
CA VAL A 26 -29.46 10.69 -29.69
C VAL A 26 -28.61 9.49 -29.16
N PRO A 27 -28.01 9.63 -27.94
CA PRO A 27 -27.28 8.56 -27.25
C PRO A 27 -28.05 7.24 -26.99
N TRP A 28 -29.39 7.25 -26.93
CA TRP A 28 -30.18 6.06 -26.58
C TRP A 28 -30.47 5.14 -27.78
N ALA A 29 -30.43 5.63 -29.02
CA ALA A 29 -30.51 4.79 -30.22
C ALA A 29 -29.29 3.83 -30.31
N CYS A 30 -28.12 4.30 -29.88
CA CYS A 30 -26.90 3.50 -29.75
C CYS A 30 -26.95 2.49 -28.59
N LEU A 31 -27.85 2.70 -27.61
CA LEU A 31 -28.11 1.76 -26.51
C LEU A 31 -29.12 0.69 -26.95
N CYS A 32 -30.20 1.09 -27.63
CA CYS A 32 -31.17 0.17 -28.21
C CYS A 32 -30.56 -0.73 -29.28
N SER A 33 -29.62 -0.22 -30.09
CA SER A 33 -28.89 -1.04 -31.07
C SER A 33 -28.02 -2.11 -30.41
N LYS A 34 -27.45 -1.85 -29.22
CA LYS A 34 -26.69 -2.85 -28.44
C LYS A 34 -27.60 -3.90 -27.81
N VAL A 35 -28.77 -3.51 -27.32
CA VAL A 35 -29.78 -4.47 -26.82
C VAL A 35 -30.29 -5.33 -27.97
N LEU A 36 -30.66 -4.72 -29.10
CA LEU A 36 -31.12 -5.41 -30.30
C LEU A 36 -30.07 -6.38 -30.84
N LEU A 37 -28.79 -5.97 -30.89
CA LEU A 37 -27.68 -6.83 -31.30
C LEU A 37 -27.53 -8.04 -30.36
N ALA A 38 -27.65 -7.85 -29.05
CA ALA A 38 -27.59 -8.93 -28.08
C ALA A 38 -28.78 -9.90 -28.19
N THR A 39 -29.99 -9.39 -28.45
CA THR A 39 -31.19 -10.21 -28.68
C THR A 39 -31.10 -10.99 -29.99
N VAL A 40 -30.58 -10.37 -31.06
CA VAL A 40 -30.33 -11.04 -32.35
C VAL A 40 -29.27 -12.14 -32.21
N LEU A 41 -28.19 -11.90 -31.46
CA LEU A 41 -27.18 -12.92 -31.17
C LEU A 41 -27.74 -14.08 -30.32
N GLY A 42 -28.65 -13.81 -29.36
CA GLY A 42 -29.36 -14.83 -28.59
C GLY A 42 -30.30 -15.68 -29.46
N LEU A 43 -31.05 -15.06 -30.36
CA LEU A 43 -31.90 -15.74 -31.35
C LEU A 43 -31.08 -16.58 -32.33
N ILE A 44 -29.94 -16.07 -32.81
CA ILE A 44 -29.00 -16.80 -33.67
C ILE A 44 -28.44 -18.01 -32.92
N GLY A 45 -28.05 -17.88 -31.65
CA GLY A 45 -27.57 -18.98 -30.83
C GLY A 45 -28.61 -20.09 -30.62
N LEU A 46 -29.87 -19.72 -30.38
CA LEU A 46 -30.98 -20.67 -30.25
C LEU A 46 -31.37 -21.32 -31.59
N PHE A 47 -31.21 -20.59 -32.71
CA PHE A 47 -31.49 -21.08 -34.07
C PHE A 47 -30.38 -21.99 -34.61
N TYR A 48 -29.10 -21.70 -34.34
CA TYR A 48 -27.96 -22.54 -34.74
C TYR A 48 -28.05 -23.94 -34.09
N MET A 49 -28.62 -24.05 -32.89
CA MET A 49 -28.88 -25.32 -32.22
C MET A 49 -30.10 -26.11 -32.78
N ARG A 50 -30.95 -25.51 -33.63
CA ARG A 50 -31.95 -26.27 -34.42
C ARG A 50 -31.27 -27.15 -35.47
N LEU A 51 -30.22 -26.64 -36.11
CA LEU A 51 -29.51 -27.36 -37.18
C LEU A 51 -28.71 -28.56 -36.64
N SER A 52 -28.16 -28.47 -35.43
CA SER A 52 -27.40 -29.60 -34.84
C SER A 52 -28.30 -30.76 -34.37
N ARG A 53 -29.57 -30.52 -34.06
CA ARG A 53 -30.53 -31.57 -33.64
C ARG A 53 -31.27 -32.24 -34.80
N ALA A 54 -31.26 -31.65 -35.99
CA ALA A 54 -31.90 -32.23 -37.18
C ALA A 54 -31.08 -33.36 -37.83
N ASN A 55 -29.81 -33.53 -37.44
CA ASN A 55 -28.86 -34.43 -38.12
C ASN A 55 -28.56 -35.76 -37.40
N SER A 56 -29.32 -36.14 -36.36
CA SER A 56 -29.14 -37.42 -35.67
C SER A 56 -30.38 -38.32 -35.78
N ASN A 57 -30.25 -39.35 -36.61
CA ASN A 57 -31.34 -40.27 -36.99
C ASN A 57 -31.60 -41.40 -35.98
N ASN A 58 -31.07 -41.34 -34.75
CA ASN A 58 -31.15 -42.45 -33.81
C ASN A 58 -32.18 -42.17 -32.69
N ARG A 59 -33.26 -42.95 -32.65
CA ARG A 59 -34.37 -42.78 -31.69
C ARG A 59 -34.12 -43.44 -30.32
N SER A 60 -33.20 -44.40 -30.21
CA SER A 60 -32.96 -45.18 -28.97
C SER A 60 -32.00 -44.52 -27.97
N ALA A 61 -31.27 -43.47 -28.34
CA ALA A 61 -30.36 -42.74 -27.43
C ALA A 61 -31.05 -41.57 -26.67
N ARG A 62 -32.37 -41.39 -26.85
CA ARG A 62 -33.08 -40.16 -26.47
C ARG A 62 -33.46 -40.03 -25.00
N GLU A 63 -33.40 -41.09 -24.20
CA GLU A 63 -33.94 -41.08 -22.83
C GLU A 63 -32.94 -40.68 -21.73
N HIS A 64 -31.64 -40.50 -22.06
CA HIS A 64 -30.60 -40.17 -21.05
C HIS A 64 -29.69 -38.97 -21.36
N GLU A 65 -29.87 -38.25 -22.48
CA GLU A 65 -29.06 -37.05 -22.75
C GLU A 65 -29.68 -35.79 -22.13
N GLY A 66 -29.16 -35.41 -20.96
CA GLY A 66 -29.45 -34.13 -20.31
C GLY A 66 -29.09 -32.92 -21.19
N MET A 67 -29.65 -31.75 -20.85
CA MET A 67 -29.48 -30.52 -21.62
C MET A 67 -27.99 -30.11 -21.79
N SER A 68 -27.58 -29.78 -23.02
CA SER A 68 -26.19 -29.40 -23.32
C SER A 68 -25.80 -28.10 -22.61
N TRP A 69 -24.52 -27.95 -22.24
CA TRP A 69 -24.02 -26.72 -21.62
C TRP A 69 -24.25 -25.48 -22.46
N GLN A 70 -24.26 -25.60 -23.79
CA GLN A 70 -24.57 -24.50 -24.71
C GLN A 70 -26.02 -24.04 -24.58
N MET A 71 -26.97 -24.97 -24.42
CA MET A 71 -28.38 -24.65 -24.20
C MET A 71 -28.61 -24.01 -22.83
N LEU A 72 -27.92 -24.49 -21.79
CA LEU A 72 -27.91 -23.85 -20.47
C LEU A 72 -27.35 -22.43 -20.51
N THR A 73 -26.26 -22.20 -21.24
CA THR A 73 -25.69 -20.86 -21.40
C THR A 73 -26.61 -19.94 -22.20
N ALA A 74 -27.27 -20.43 -23.25
CA ALA A 74 -28.25 -19.65 -24.02
C ALA A 74 -29.47 -19.24 -23.18
N LEU A 75 -29.98 -20.15 -22.34
CA LEU A 75 -31.04 -19.84 -21.37
C LEU A 75 -30.55 -18.84 -20.32
N GLY A 76 -29.31 -18.96 -19.83
CA GLY A 76 -28.72 -17.98 -18.91
C GLY A 76 -28.55 -16.58 -19.49
N ILE A 77 -28.12 -16.48 -20.76
CA ILE A 77 -28.06 -15.21 -21.49
C ILE A 77 -29.45 -14.61 -21.65
N THR A 78 -30.44 -15.44 -21.96
CA THR A 78 -31.84 -15.02 -22.09
C THR A 78 -32.35 -14.40 -20.79
N MET A 79 -32.13 -15.07 -19.66
CA MET A 79 -32.52 -14.53 -18.35
C MET A 79 -31.79 -13.22 -18.02
N ALA A 80 -30.51 -13.09 -18.39
CA ALA A 80 -29.72 -11.88 -18.15
C ALA A 80 -30.19 -10.67 -18.98
N LEU A 81 -30.70 -10.90 -20.20
CA LEU A 81 -31.21 -9.84 -21.08
C LEU A 81 -32.47 -9.18 -20.53
N ASP A 82 -33.37 -9.94 -19.91
CA ASP A 82 -34.60 -9.40 -19.31
C ASP A 82 -34.28 -8.42 -18.16
N PHE A 83 -33.36 -8.78 -17.26
CA PHE A 83 -32.89 -7.87 -16.20
C PHE A 83 -32.17 -6.63 -16.75
N PHE A 84 -31.44 -6.78 -17.86
CA PHE A 84 -30.76 -5.65 -18.50
C PHE A 84 -31.76 -4.60 -19.03
N CYS A 85 -32.93 -5.03 -19.52
CA CYS A 85 -33.96 -4.14 -20.05
C CYS A 85 -34.65 -3.27 -18.99
N THR A 86 -34.57 -3.63 -17.71
CA THR A 86 -35.09 -2.81 -16.60
C THR A 86 -34.01 -1.97 -15.94
N ASP A 87 -32.81 -2.52 -15.74
CA ASP A 87 -31.74 -1.84 -15.00
C ASP A 87 -31.08 -0.70 -15.78
N GLN A 88 -30.98 -0.83 -17.12
CA GLN A 88 -30.45 0.28 -17.96
C GLN A 88 -31.42 1.44 -18.07
N TYR A 89 -32.72 1.21 -17.87
CA TYR A 89 -33.75 2.23 -18.04
C TYR A 89 -33.68 3.31 -16.95
N GLN A 90 -33.40 2.93 -15.70
CA GLN A 90 -33.46 3.81 -14.55
C GLN A 90 -32.48 5.01 -14.58
N PRO A 91 -31.20 4.87 -14.98
CA PRO A 91 -30.28 6.02 -15.09
C PRO A 91 -30.59 6.94 -16.29
N SER A 92 -31.23 6.42 -17.35
CA SER A 92 -31.57 7.19 -18.57
C SER A 92 -32.96 7.84 -18.52
N MET A 93 -33.75 7.53 -17.49
CA MET A 93 -35.11 8.02 -17.32
C MET A 93 -35.25 9.56 -17.39
N PRO A 94 -34.37 10.39 -16.76
CA PRO A 94 -34.52 11.84 -16.83
C PRO A 94 -34.35 12.40 -18.24
N ASP A 95 -33.40 11.86 -19.00
CA ASP A 95 -33.13 12.30 -20.38
C ASP A 95 -34.26 11.87 -21.32
N MET A 96 -34.78 10.66 -21.15
CA MET A 96 -35.93 10.16 -21.91
C MET A 96 -37.20 10.97 -21.60
N ALA A 97 -37.42 11.35 -20.35
CA ALA A 97 -38.55 12.19 -19.95
C ALA A 97 -38.50 13.56 -20.66
N ALA A 98 -37.31 14.16 -20.74
CA ALA A 98 -37.10 15.41 -21.47
C ALA A 98 -37.34 15.26 -22.98
N GLU A 99 -36.90 14.16 -23.58
CA GLU A 99 -37.04 13.90 -25.02
C GLU A 99 -38.48 13.65 -25.46
N PHE A 100 -39.25 12.90 -24.66
CA PHE A 100 -40.67 12.67 -24.92
C PHE A 100 -41.58 13.82 -24.45
N GLY A 101 -41.01 14.86 -23.82
CA GLY A 101 -41.76 16.01 -23.30
C GLY A 101 -42.74 15.66 -22.16
N VAL A 102 -42.42 14.65 -21.34
CA VAL A 102 -43.27 14.17 -20.24
C VAL A 102 -42.59 14.32 -18.89
N ASP A 103 -43.36 14.38 -17.81
CA ASP A 103 -42.82 14.39 -16.44
C ASP A 103 -42.04 13.09 -16.16
N SER A 104 -40.94 13.19 -15.38
CA SER A 104 -40.19 12.03 -14.91
C SER A 104 -41.04 11.05 -14.10
N VAL A 105 -42.08 11.51 -13.40
CA VAL A 105 -43.06 10.64 -12.73
C VAL A 105 -43.85 9.81 -13.75
N VAL A 106 -44.30 10.45 -14.84
CA VAL A 106 -45.01 9.80 -15.94
C VAL A 106 -44.08 8.83 -16.68
N MET A 107 -42.82 9.20 -16.90
CA MET A 107 -41.81 8.29 -17.45
C MET A 107 -41.53 7.10 -16.51
N GLY A 108 -41.53 7.33 -15.19
CA GLY A 108 -41.42 6.27 -14.18
C GLY A 108 -42.55 5.24 -14.23
N SER A 109 -43.75 5.64 -14.65
CA SER A 109 -44.91 4.73 -14.77
C SER A 109 -44.69 3.61 -15.79
N THR A 110 -43.82 3.79 -16.79
CA THR A 110 -43.55 2.74 -17.79
C THR A 110 -42.73 1.57 -17.23
N ILE A 111 -41.98 1.78 -16.13
CA ILE A 111 -41.35 0.68 -15.37
C ILE A 111 -42.43 -0.12 -14.67
N GLN A 112 -43.37 0.56 -14.00
CA GLN A 112 -44.46 -0.10 -13.30
C GLN A 112 -45.32 -0.90 -14.29
N LEU A 113 -45.58 -0.33 -15.48
CA LEU A 113 -46.31 -0.99 -16.56
C LEU A 113 -45.56 -2.23 -17.09
N HIS A 114 -44.24 -2.14 -17.27
CA HIS A 114 -43.41 -3.29 -17.62
C HIS A 114 -43.46 -4.38 -16.54
N LEU A 115 -43.25 -4.04 -15.26
CA LEU A 115 -43.28 -5.02 -14.16
C LEU A 115 -44.66 -5.66 -13.99
N PHE A 116 -45.72 -4.85 -14.12
CA PHE A 116 -47.11 -5.33 -14.05
C PHE A 116 -47.42 -6.31 -15.19
N THR A 117 -47.03 -5.97 -16.42
CA THR A 117 -47.25 -6.83 -17.59
C THR A 117 -46.34 -8.06 -17.59
N SER A 118 -45.15 -7.98 -16.99
CA SER A 118 -44.32 -9.16 -16.69
C SER A 118 -44.99 -10.10 -15.70
N ALA A 119 -45.52 -9.58 -14.59
CA ALA A 119 -46.26 -10.39 -13.62
C ALA A 119 -47.50 -11.04 -14.25
N PHE A 120 -48.23 -10.28 -15.10
CA PHE A 120 -49.33 -10.81 -15.89
C PHE A 120 -48.85 -11.91 -16.84
N GLY A 121 -47.76 -11.69 -17.58
CA GLY A 121 -47.14 -12.70 -18.45
C GLY A 121 -46.78 -13.98 -17.70
N MET A 122 -46.21 -13.89 -16.48
CA MET A 122 -45.86 -15.05 -15.66
C MET A 122 -47.07 -15.94 -15.31
N LEU A 123 -48.26 -15.34 -15.14
CA LEU A 123 -49.49 -16.08 -14.82
C LEU A 123 -49.98 -16.94 -16.00
N PHE A 124 -49.88 -16.42 -17.23
CA PHE A 124 -50.45 -17.07 -18.43
C PHE A 124 -49.43 -17.88 -19.24
N LEU A 125 -48.17 -17.45 -19.28
CA LEU A 125 -47.14 -18.11 -20.06
C LEU A 125 -46.76 -19.48 -19.47
N GLY A 126 -46.93 -19.71 -18.17
CA GLY A 126 -46.80 -21.03 -17.54
C GLY A 126 -47.77 -22.07 -18.14
N PRO A 127 -49.10 -21.91 -17.95
CA PRO A 127 -50.10 -22.82 -18.51
C PRO A 127 -50.05 -22.93 -20.04
N LEU A 128 -49.70 -21.85 -20.74
CA LEU A 128 -49.53 -21.84 -22.19
C LEU A 128 -48.30 -22.67 -22.61
N SER A 129 -47.23 -22.63 -21.82
CA SER A 129 -46.03 -23.45 -22.02
C SER A 129 -46.33 -24.93 -21.92
N ASP A 130 -47.29 -25.33 -21.08
CA ASP A 130 -47.64 -26.74 -20.89
C ASP A 130 -48.47 -27.27 -22.07
N ARG A 131 -49.22 -26.40 -22.77
CA ARG A 131 -50.01 -26.76 -23.97
C ARG A 131 -49.22 -26.74 -25.28
N ILE A 132 -48.37 -25.72 -25.48
CA ILE A 132 -47.64 -25.49 -26.75
C ILE A 132 -46.21 -26.05 -26.68
N GLY A 133 -45.71 -26.33 -25.48
CA GLY A 133 -44.35 -26.76 -25.19
C GLY A 133 -43.42 -25.59 -24.83
N ARG A 134 -42.45 -25.84 -23.93
CA ARG A 134 -41.56 -24.79 -23.39
C ARG A 134 -40.71 -24.10 -24.46
N ARG A 135 -40.20 -24.86 -25.43
CA ARG A 135 -39.28 -24.37 -26.47
C ARG A 135 -39.91 -23.36 -27.44
N PRO A 136 -41.04 -23.63 -28.13
CA PRO A 136 -41.66 -22.65 -29.02
C PRO A 136 -42.10 -21.40 -28.26
N LEU A 137 -42.49 -21.54 -26.98
CA LEU A 137 -42.86 -20.40 -26.16
C LEU A 137 -41.67 -19.51 -25.80
N ILE A 138 -40.53 -20.09 -25.36
CA ILE A 138 -39.30 -19.34 -25.09
C ILE A 138 -38.79 -18.64 -26.35
N LEU A 139 -38.83 -19.29 -27.51
CA LEU A 139 -38.46 -18.64 -28.76
C LEU A 139 -39.42 -17.50 -29.14
N GLY A 140 -40.72 -17.72 -28.98
CA GLY A 140 -41.74 -16.71 -29.24
C GLY A 140 -41.58 -15.48 -28.36
N SER A 141 -41.29 -15.67 -27.07
CA SER A 141 -41.04 -14.55 -26.15
C SER A 141 -39.76 -13.79 -26.50
N GLN A 142 -38.70 -14.47 -26.97
CA GLN A 142 -37.49 -13.79 -27.43
C GLN A 142 -37.71 -12.95 -28.69
N VAL A 143 -38.51 -13.45 -29.64
CA VAL A 143 -38.90 -12.66 -30.82
C VAL A 143 -39.74 -11.46 -30.41
N LEU A 144 -40.68 -11.64 -29.49
CA LEU A 144 -41.51 -10.55 -28.97
C LEU A 144 -40.67 -9.52 -28.21
N LEU A 145 -39.69 -9.95 -27.41
CA LEU A 145 -38.75 -9.08 -26.72
C LEU A 145 -37.90 -8.27 -27.72
N ALA A 146 -37.40 -8.90 -28.78
CA ALA A 146 -36.66 -8.22 -29.83
C ALA A 146 -37.51 -7.16 -30.54
N ALA A 147 -38.72 -7.54 -30.97
CA ALA A 147 -39.63 -6.67 -31.70
C ALA A 147 -40.10 -5.49 -30.83
N SER A 148 -40.42 -5.73 -29.56
CA SER A 148 -40.83 -4.69 -28.63
C SER A 148 -39.68 -3.75 -28.25
N THR A 149 -38.45 -4.27 -28.16
CA THR A 149 -37.25 -3.42 -27.99
C THR A 149 -36.99 -2.55 -29.20
N LEU A 150 -37.17 -3.08 -30.41
CA LEU A 150 -37.09 -2.29 -31.64
C LEU A 150 -38.20 -1.23 -31.70
N CYS A 151 -39.41 -1.57 -31.25
CA CYS A 151 -40.51 -0.62 -31.15
C CYS A 151 -40.18 0.52 -30.17
N CYS A 152 -39.63 0.21 -28.99
CA CYS A 152 -39.12 1.23 -28.07
C CYS A 152 -38.00 2.07 -28.71
N ALA A 153 -37.10 1.44 -29.48
CA ALA A 153 -35.98 2.09 -30.17
C ALA A 153 -36.41 3.11 -31.23
N CYS A 154 -37.55 2.88 -31.87
CA CYS A 154 -38.07 3.70 -32.96
C CYS A 154 -39.33 4.48 -32.55
N ALA A 155 -39.61 4.58 -31.25
CA ALA A 155 -40.81 5.26 -30.78
C ALA A 155 -40.62 6.78 -30.81
N ASP A 156 -41.35 7.46 -31.67
CA ASP A 156 -41.38 8.93 -31.75
C ASP A 156 -42.42 9.57 -30.80
N THR A 157 -43.19 8.75 -30.08
CA THR A 157 -44.20 9.22 -29.11
C THR A 157 -44.14 8.41 -27.81
N PHE A 158 -44.46 9.06 -26.69
CA PHE A 158 -44.50 8.41 -25.37
C PHE A 158 -45.46 7.20 -25.35
N LEU A 159 -46.60 7.28 -26.05
CA LEU A 159 -47.57 6.19 -26.09
C LEU A 159 -47.01 4.96 -26.83
N ALA A 160 -46.32 5.16 -27.96
CA ALA A 160 -45.67 4.08 -28.69
C ALA A 160 -44.55 3.45 -27.85
N PHE A 161 -43.79 4.27 -27.12
CA PHE A 161 -42.78 3.80 -26.17
C PHE A 161 -43.40 2.98 -25.03
N ALA A 162 -44.46 3.48 -24.40
CA ALA A 162 -45.17 2.78 -23.33
C ALA A 162 -45.80 1.46 -23.80
N ALA A 163 -46.36 1.42 -25.02
CA ALA A 163 -46.85 0.19 -25.64
C ALA A 163 -45.72 -0.83 -25.89
N GLY A 164 -44.56 -0.37 -26.34
CA GLY A 164 -43.35 -1.19 -26.43
C GLY A 164 -42.95 -1.79 -25.08
N ARG A 165 -43.02 -1.00 -24.00
CA ARG A 165 -42.73 -1.45 -22.62
C ARG A 165 -43.71 -2.51 -22.10
N VAL A 166 -44.99 -2.41 -22.45
CA VAL A 166 -46.02 -3.44 -22.18
C VAL A 166 -45.65 -4.75 -22.86
N CYS A 167 -45.33 -4.71 -24.15
CA CYS A 167 -44.97 -5.90 -24.92
C CYS A 167 -43.66 -6.52 -24.42
N GLN A 168 -42.66 -5.71 -24.04
CA GLN A 168 -41.44 -6.17 -23.38
C GLN A 168 -41.73 -6.88 -22.07
N GLY A 169 -42.66 -6.36 -21.26
CA GLY A 169 -43.04 -6.98 -19.99
C GLY A 169 -43.72 -8.32 -20.21
N LEU A 170 -44.70 -8.39 -21.11
CA LEU A 170 -45.35 -9.66 -21.48
C LEU A 170 -44.33 -10.71 -21.95
N ALA A 171 -43.31 -10.33 -22.72
CA ALA A 171 -42.24 -11.22 -23.14
C ALA A 171 -41.37 -11.73 -21.97
N ALA A 172 -41.02 -10.85 -21.03
CA ALA A 172 -40.21 -11.18 -19.85
C ALA A 172 -40.92 -12.13 -18.86
N GLY A 173 -42.25 -12.27 -18.98
CA GLY A 173 -43.03 -13.25 -18.21
C GLY A 173 -42.65 -14.71 -18.45
N VAL A 174 -41.78 -15.01 -19.42
CA VAL A 174 -41.27 -16.38 -19.70
C VAL A 174 -40.26 -16.88 -18.65
N LEU A 175 -39.75 -16.02 -17.77
CA LEU A 175 -38.68 -16.35 -16.83
C LEU A 175 -38.96 -17.60 -15.95
N PRO A 176 -40.17 -17.80 -15.39
CA PRO A 176 -40.49 -19.02 -14.65
C PRO A 176 -40.54 -20.27 -15.54
N VAL A 177 -40.91 -20.12 -16.82
CA VAL A 177 -40.93 -21.20 -17.81
C VAL A 177 -39.50 -21.67 -18.10
N ILE A 178 -38.54 -20.74 -18.21
CA ILE A 178 -37.11 -21.06 -18.37
C ILE A 178 -36.62 -21.87 -17.16
N LEU A 179 -36.94 -21.46 -15.93
CA LEU A 179 -36.57 -22.20 -14.72
C LEU A 179 -37.26 -23.57 -14.62
N ALA A 180 -38.50 -23.69 -15.12
CA ALA A 180 -39.25 -24.94 -15.18
C ALA A 180 -38.71 -25.94 -16.24
N THR A 181 -37.83 -25.52 -17.16
CA THR A 181 -37.13 -26.46 -18.06
C THR A 181 -36.15 -27.38 -17.31
N LEU A 182 -35.64 -26.96 -16.16
CA LEU A 182 -34.67 -27.73 -15.36
C LEU A 182 -35.26 -29.00 -14.72
N PRO A 183 -36.43 -28.97 -14.05
CA PRO A 183 -37.12 -30.20 -13.62
C PRO A 183 -37.38 -31.19 -14.75
N ASP A 184 -37.75 -30.69 -15.93
CA ASP A 184 -38.17 -31.53 -17.05
C ASP A 184 -37.01 -32.25 -17.75
N CYS A 185 -35.81 -31.65 -17.71
CA CYS A 185 -34.62 -32.21 -18.35
C CYS A 185 -33.70 -32.99 -17.40
N TYR A 186 -33.92 -32.91 -16.08
CA TYR A 186 -33.05 -33.51 -15.08
C TYR A 186 -33.86 -34.14 -13.94
N SER A 187 -33.81 -35.47 -13.83
CA SER A 187 -34.45 -36.24 -12.76
C SER A 187 -33.63 -36.28 -11.45
N ASP A 188 -32.31 -36.12 -11.52
CA ASP A 188 -31.44 -36.03 -10.33
C ASP A 188 -31.50 -34.64 -9.68
N LEU A 189 -31.91 -34.60 -8.41
CA LEU A 189 -31.95 -33.39 -7.58
C LEU A 189 -30.59 -32.71 -7.46
N LYS A 190 -29.48 -33.47 -7.39
CA LYS A 190 -28.13 -32.90 -7.30
C LYS A 190 -27.69 -32.25 -8.61
N GLU A 191 -27.94 -32.90 -9.74
CA GLU A 191 -27.61 -32.33 -11.05
C GLU A 191 -28.47 -31.09 -11.37
N ARG A 192 -29.77 -31.16 -11.07
CA ARG A 192 -30.70 -30.02 -11.20
C ARG A 192 -30.26 -28.82 -10.36
N ALA A 193 -29.90 -29.04 -9.10
CA ALA A 193 -29.40 -27.98 -8.22
C ALA A 193 -28.09 -27.35 -8.74
N LYS A 194 -27.18 -28.15 -9.31
CA LYS A 194 -25.93 -27.67 -9.93
C LYS A 194 -26.20 -26.78 -11.14
N LYS A 195 -27.13 -27.17 -12.02
CA LYS A 195 -27.49 -26.40 -13.22
C LYS A 195 -28.30 -25.14 -12.89
N GLN A 196 -29.22 -25.23 -11.92
CA GLN A 196 -29.94 -24.08 -11.37
C GLN A 196 -28.97 -23.08 -10.71
N SER A 197 -28.01 -23.58 -9.95
CA SER A 197 -26.96 -22.75 -9.33
C SER A 197 -26.05 -22.13 -10.38
N PHE A 198 -25.76 -22.79 -11.50
CA PHE A 198 -25.00 -22.20 -12.61
C PHE A 198 -25.76 -21.06 -13.30
N LEU A 199 -27.04 -21.25 -13.60
CA LEU A 199 -27.93 -20.21 -14.15
C LEU A 199 -28.02 -19.01 -13.19
N THR A 200 -28.08 -19.27 -11.89
CA THR A 200 -28.09 -18.22 -10.86
C THR A 200 -26.71 -17.57 -10.67
N LEU A 201 -25.61 -18.34 -10.73
CA LEU A 201 -24.22 -17.86 -10.56
C LEU A 201 -23.78 -16.96 -11.72
N MET A 202 -24.24 -17.21 -12.95
CA MET A 202 -24.03 -16.29 -14.07
C MET A 202 -24.66 -14.91 -13.78
N MET A 203 -25.72 -14.84 -12.97
CA MET A 203 -26.26 -13.57 -12.47
C MET A 203 -25.40 -12.93 -11.37
N MET A 204 -24.52 -13.69 -10.68
CA MET A 204 -23.86 -13.26 -9.43
C MET A 204 -22.44 -12.68 -9.56
N LEU A 205 -21.78 -12.73 -10.72
CA LEU A 205 -20.35 -12.39 -10.87
C LEU A 205 -19.98 -10.89 -10.84
N GLY A 206 -20.87 -10.00 -10.40
CA GLY A 206 -20.55 -8.58 -10.19
C GLY A 206 -19.81 -8.30 -8.86
N ARG A 207 -18.54 -7.88 -8.92
CA ARG A 207 -17.76 -7.44 -7.73
C ARG A 207 -18.28 -6.09 -7.20
N THR A 208 -18.55 -5.95 -5.91
CA THR A 208 -19.02 -4.67 -5.32
C THR A 208 -17.89 -3.82 -4.73
N ARG A 209 -18.11 -2.51 -4.62
CA ARG A 209 -17.16 -1.62 -3.93
C ARG A 209 -17.31 -1.79 -2.41
N THR A 210 -16.30 -2.38 -1.79
CA THR A 210 -16.20 -2.43 -0.33
C THR A 210 -15.50 -1.18 0.23
N LEU A 211 -15.81 -0.84 1.47
CA LEU A 211 -15.17 0.22 2.25
C LEU A 211 -13.68 -0.12 2.40
N ARG A 212 -12.82 0.90 2.25
CA ARG A 212 -11.36 0.75 2.41
C ARG A 212 -10.97 0.33 3.83
N HIS A 213 -11.77 0.73 4.83
CA HIS A 213 -11.54 0.44 6.24
C HIS A 213 -12.85 0.16 6.97
N VAL A 214 -12.80 -0.72 7.96
CA VAL A 214 -13.90 -0.91 8.91
C VAL A 214 -14.03 0.33 9.80
N PRO A 215 -15.19 1.02 9.81
CA PRO A 215 -15.41 2.21 10.64
C PRO A 215 -15.13 1.92 12.12
N ALA A 216 -14.55 2.88 12.85
CA ALA A 216 -14.08 2.67 14.22
C ALA A 216 -15.13 2.05 15.16
N ALA A 217 -16.38 2.54 15.08
CA ALA A 217 -17.50 2.04 15.88
C ALA A 217 -17.95 0.61 15.51
N ALA A 218 -17.68 0.15 14.29
CA ALA A 218 -18.08 -1.18 13.81
C ALA A 218 -17.01 -2.26 14.05
N ARG A 219 -15.78 -1.88 14.44
CA ARG A 219 -14.62 -2.80 14.50
C ARG A 219 -14.82 -3.97 15.45
N TYR A 220 -15.38 -3.72 16.64
CA TYR A 220 -15.62 -4.76 17.63
C TYR A 220 -16.65 -5.79 17.14
N LEU A 221 -17.79 -5.32 16.62
CA LEU A 221 -18.83 -6.20 16.07
C LEU A 221 -18.33 -6.96 14.83
N TRP A 222 -17.59 -6.28 13.94
CA TRP A 222 -16.92 -6.91 12.80
C TRP A 222 -15.99 -8.03 13.25
N GLY A 223 -15.13 -7.78 14.24
CA GLY A 223 -14.22 -8.79 14.79
C GLY A 223 -14.95 -10.03 15.30
N ARG A 224 -16.06 -9.86 16.02
CA ARG A 224 -16.90 -10.95 16.52
C ARG A 224 -17.59 -11.74 15.39
N VAL A 225 -18.21 -11.06 14.43
CA VAL A 225 -18.92 -11.70 13.32
C VAL A 225 -17.94 -12.46 12.42
N LEU A 226 -16.80 -11.84 12.12
CA LEU A 226 -15.73 -12.48 11.36
C LEU A 226 -15.17 -13.70 12.10
N ALA A 227 -14.93 -13.61 13.42
CA ALA A 227 -14.44 -14.73 14.22
C ALA A 227 -15.40 -15.93 14.13
N LYS A 228 -16.72 -15.71 14.24
CA LYS A 228 -17.73 -16.77 14.08
C LYS A 228 -17.72 -17.38 12.68
N ALA A 229 -17.62 -16.55 11.63
CA ALA A 229 -17.59 -17.04 10.25
C ALA A 229 -16.32 -17.87 9.97
N VAL A 230 -15.17 -17.44 10.48
CA VAL A 230 -13.91 -18.19 10.39
C VAL A 230 -14.02 -19.50 11.17
N ALA A 231 -14.54 -19.47 12.40
CA ALA A 231 -14.74 -20.66 13.21
C ALA A 231 -15.66 -21.68 12.51
N ALA A 232 -16.77 -21.23 11.93
CA ALA A 232 -17.68 -22.10 11.17
C ALA A 232 -16.98 -22.73 9.95
N ALA A 233 -16.19 -21.96 9.20
CA ALA A 233 -15.44 -22.47 8.06
C ALA A 233 -14.37 -23.49 8.47
N VAL A 234 -13.75 -23.33 9.65
CA VAL A 234 -12.79 -24.29 10.20
C VAL A 234 -13.47 -25.57 10.69
N HIS A 235 -14.52 -25.45 11.50
CA HIS A 235 -15.17 -26.59 12.15
C HIS A 235 -16.05 -27.38 11.19
N CYS A 236 -16.85 -26.72 10.35
CA CYS A 236 -17.74 -27.38 9.40
C CYS A 236 -17.01 -27.79 8.12
N ASN A 237 -16.09 -26.96 7.63
CA ASN A 237 -15.32 -27.16 6.41
C ASN A 237 -16.16 -27.63 5.19
N ASP A 238 -17.37 -27.09 5.07
CA ASP A 238 -18.30 -27.36 3.97
C ASP A 238 -18.45 -26.13 3.05
N LEU A 239 -19.04 -26.34 1.87
CA LEU A 239 -19.19 -25.26 0.90
C LEU A 239 -20.00 -24.08 1.46
N ARG A 240 -20.98 -24.35 2.34
CA ARG A 240 -21.83 -23.31 2.92
C ARG A 240 -21.03 -22.38 3.82
N ALA A 241 -20.29 -22.91 4.79
CA ALA A 241 -19.50 -22.12 5.74
C ALA A 241 -18.43 -21.29 5.02
N TRP A 242 -17.76 -21.87 4.02
CA TRP A 242 -16.81 -21.16 3.16
C TRP A 242 -17.48 -20.06 2.34
N THR A 243 -18.67 -20.32 1.78
CA THR A 243 -19.42 -19.32 1.02
C THR A 243 -19.83 -18.13 1.91
N GLU A 244 -20.34 -18.40 3.11
CA GLU A 244 -20.70 -17.36 4.08
C GLU A 244 -19.48 -16.51 4.47
N LEU A 245 -18.32 -17.13 4.72
CA LEU A 245 -17.08 -16.42 5.02
C LEU A 245 -16.64 -15.50 3.88
N LEU A 246 -16.72 -15.96 2.63
CA LEU A 246 -16.31 -15.20 1.44
C LEU A 246 -17.33 -14.11 1.06
N MET A 247 -18.62 -14.30 1.37
CA MET A 247 -19.68 -13.32 1.16
C MET A 247 -19.63 -12.17 2.17
N LEU A 248 -19.29 -12.47 3.44
CA LEU A 248 -19.38 -11.54 4.56
C LEU A 248 -18.81 -10.13 4.28
N PRO A 249 -17.57 -9.97 3.77
CA PRO A 249 -17.03 -8.64 3.50
C PRO A 249 -17.83 -7.87 2.45
N GLN A 250 -18.37 -8.54 1.43
CA GLN A 250 -19.14 -7.89 0.36
C GLN A 250 -20.54 -7.50 0.83
N CYS A 251 -21.18 -8.34 1.65
CA CYS A 251 -22.47 -8.07 2.25
C CYS A 251 -22.42 -6.93 3.27
N VAL A 252 -21.35 -6.84 4.06
CA VAL A 252 -21.32 -5.95 5.23
C VAL A 252 -20.53 -4.67 5.00
N LEU A 253 -19.40 -4.77 4.30
CA LEU A 253 -18.53 -3.62 4.06
C LEU A 253 -18.86 -2.91 2.75
N GLY A 254 -20.03 -3.10 2.15
CA GLY A 254 -20.44 -2.34 0.96
C GLY A 254 -20.40 -0.83 1.19
N ALA A 255 -20.11 -0.03 0.15
CA ALA A 255 -20.22 1.42 0.25
C ALA A 255 -21.70 1.83 0.41
N PRO A 256 -22.05 2.76 1.33
CA PRO A 256 -23.42 3.24 1.47
C PRO A 256 -23.86 4.02 0.21
N PRO A 257 -25.16 4.01 -0.15
CA PRO A 257 -25.69 4.78 -1.27
C PRO A 257 -25.39 6.28 -1.09
N ARG A 258 -25.10 6.99 -2.21
CA ARG A 258 -24.53 8.35 -2.25
C ARG A 258 -25.33 9.34 -1.37
N ALA A 259 -24.75 9.74 -0.24
CA ALA A 259 -25.07 10.98 0.47
C ALA A 259 -23.75 11.72 0.76
N GLY A 260 -23.72 13.04 0.54
CA GLY A 260 -22.53 13.91 0.55
C GLY A 260 -21.76 14.01 1.88
N ARG A 261 -21.19 15.20 2.20
CA ARG A 261 -20.18 15.46 3.26
C ARG A 261 -20.47 14.88 4.69
N LYS A 262 -21.65 14.33 4.99
CA LYS A 262 -22.01 13.51 6.18
C LYS A 262 -21.42 12.06 6.18
N HIS A 263 -20.32 11.82 5.47
CA HIS A 263 -19.87 10.49 5.03
C HIS A 263 -19.39 9.52 6.15
N ARG A 264 -18.71 9.98 7.21
CA ARG A 264 -18.09 9.06 8.21
C ARG A 264 -19.04 8.54 9.29
N ARG A 265 -19.97 9.36 9.80
CA ARG A 265 -20.96 8.92 10.80
C ARG A 265 -22.01 8.00 10.17
N THR A 266 -22.39 8.26 8.93
CA THR A 266 -23.35 7.45 8.16
C THR A 266 -22.77 6.09 7.77
N ALA A 267 -21.49 6.01 7.37
CA ALA A 267 -20.84 4.74 7.05
C ALA A 267 -20.71 3.81 8.26
N ALA A 268 -20.42 4.35 9.46
CA ALA A 268 -20.35 3.56 10.68
C ALA A 268 -21.69 2.93 11.06
N ALA A 269 -22.76 3.74 11.09
CA ALA A 269 -24.12 3.25 11.36
C ALA A 269 -24.56 2.22 10.31
N TYR A 270 -24.29 2.48 9.02
CA TYR A 270 -24.59 1.57 7.92
C TYR A 270 -23.88 0.21 8.05
N THR A 271 -22.59 0.20 8.40
CA THR A 271 -21.86 -1.06 8.61
C THR A 271 -22.35 -1.80 9.85
N VAL A 272 -22.70 -1.10 10.93
CA VAL A 272 -23.25 -1.72 12.16
C VAL A 272 -24.61 -2.37 11.88
N ASP A 273 -25.51 -1.69 11.18
CA ASP A 273 -26.81 -2.24 10.75
C ASP A 273 -26.64 -3.54 9.96
N ARG A 274 -25.80 -3.52 8.92
CA ARG A 274 -25.53 -4.72 8.11
C ARG A 274 -24.88 -5.86 8.90
N LEU A 275 -24.05 -5.55 9.90
CA LEU A 275 -23.49 -6.56 10.81
C LEU A 275 -24.58 -7.22 11.67
N GLN A 276 -25.57 -6.45 12.12
CA GLN A 276 -26.71 -6.95 12.91
C GLN A 276 -27.61 -7.84 12.06
N ARG A 277 -28.03 -7.36 10.87
CA ARG A 277 -28.82 -8.13 9.91
C ARG A 277 -28.12 -9.43 9.49
N TRP A 278 -26.79 -9.39 9.29
CA TRP A 278 -26.01 -10.60 9.02
C TRP A 278 -26.10 -11.60 10.18
N ALA A 279 -26.01 -11.11 11.42
CA ALA A 279 -26.13 -11.94 12.62
C ALA A 279 -27.54 -12.52 12.81
N GLU A 280 -28.58 -11.81 12.35
CA GLU A 280 -29.99 -12.26 12.35
C GLU A 280 -30.30 -13.26 11.22
N GLY A 281 -29.40 -13.40 10.25
CA GLY A 281 -29.43 -14.44 9.23
C GLY A 281 -29.84 -13.99 7.83
N GLU A 282 -29.97 -12.68 7.62
CA GLU A 282 -30.32 -12.01 6.35
C GLU A 282 -29.23 -12.07 5.25
N ARG A 283 -28.66 -13.25 5.00
CA ARG A 283 -27.50 -13.39 4.11
C ARG A 283 -27.82 -13.08 2.64
N ARG A 284 -28.96 -13.59 2.15
CA ARG A 284 -29.38 -13.43 0.75
C ARG A 284 -29.80 -11.99 0.46
N THR A 285 -30.62 -11.39 1.31
CA THR A 285 -31.05 -9.99 1.18
C THR A 285 -29.85 -9.04 1.19
N LEU A 286 -28.90 -9.21 2.13
CA LEU A 286 -27.68 -8.41 2.16
C LEU A 286 -26.78 -8.61 0.94
N TRP A 287 -26.79 -9.81 0.37
CA TRP A 287 -26.08 -10.12 -0.86
C TRP A 287 -26.76 -9.48 -2.06
N ASP A 288 -28.07 -9.51 -2.17
CA ASP A 288 -28.81 -8.90 -3.28
C ASP A 288 -28.75 -7.36 -3.19
N ASP A 289 -28.75 -6.80 -1.97
CA ASP A 289 -28.53 -5.38 -1.67
C ASP A 289 -27.07 -4.91 -1.89
N ARG A 290 -26.21 -5.73 -2.51
CA ARG A 290 -24.85 -5.35 -2.84
C ARG A 290 -24.90 -4.43 -4.07
N GLY A 291 -24.68 -3.13 -3.90
CA GLY A 291 -24.71 -2.18 -5.02
C GLY A 291 -23.79 -2.59 -6.18
N GLN A 292 -24.19 -2.33 -7.42
CA GLN A 292 -23.47 -2.77 -8.61
C GLN A 292 -22.01 -2.27 -8.66
N PRO A 293 -21.06 -3.04 -9.23
CA PRO A 293 -19.74 -2.51 -9.58
C PRO A 293 -19.88 -1.27 -10.45
N PRO A 294 -19.15 -0.17 -10.18
CA PRO A 294 -18.86 0.75 -11.26
C PRO A 294 -18.06 0.00 -12.35
N ARG A 295 -18.41 0.19 -13.63
CA ARG A 295 -17.54 -0.21 -14.75
C ARG A 295 -16.20 0.50 -14.56
N TYR A 296 -15.18 -0.25 -14.11
CA TYR A 296 -13.84 0.30 -14.00
C TYR A 296 -13.22 0.34 -15.39
N ALA A 297 -13.31 1.48 -16.06
CA ALA A 297 -12.32 1.80 -17.07
C ALA A 297 -11.07 2.26 -16.29
N PRO A 298 -9.93 1.53 -16.35
CA PRO A 298 -8.68 2.05 -15.84
C PRO A 298 -8.31 3.30 -16.64
N ARG A 299 -8.74 4.47 -16.14
CA ARG A 299 -8.29 5.75 -16.68
C ARG A 299 -6.93 6.03 -16.05
N ALA A 300 -5.95 6.44 -16.85
CA ALA A 300 -4.73 7.02 -16.32
C ALA A 300 -5.13 8.18 -15.41
N LEU A 301 -4.65 8.17 -14.16
CA LEU A 301 -4.87 9.29 -13.25
C LEU A 301 -4.15 10.50 -13.85
N ASP A 302 -4.83 11.64 -13.88
CA ASP A 302 -4.13 12.91 -14.11
C ASP A 302 -3.19 13.21 -12.94
N ASP A 303 -2.28 14.18 -13.12
CA ASP A 303 -1.26 14.46 -12.11
C ASP A 303 -1.85 14.99 -10.80
N GLU A 304 -2.99 15.70 -10.85
CA GLU A 304 -3.70 16.17 -9.66
C GLU A 304 -4.27 14.98 -8.85
N GLN A 305 -4.90 14.02 -9.52
CA GLN A 305 -5.41 12.79 -8.92
C GLN A 305 -4.28 11.94 -8.35
N LYS A 306 -3.12 11.86 -9.02
CA LYS A 306 -1.93 11.18 -8.48
C LYS A 306 -1.45 11.85 -7.20
N ARG A 307 -1.32 13.18 -7.18
CA ARG A 307 -0.90 13.96 -6.00
C ARG A 307 -1.89 13.81 -4.84
N SER A 308 -3.18 13.87 -5.12
CA SER A 308 -4.25 13.67 -4.13
C SER A 308 -4.23 12.26 -3.54
N LEU A 309 -4.08 11.24 -4.39
CA LEU A 309 -3.95 9.85 -3.96
C LEU A 309 -2.68 9.62 -3.14
N ALA A 310 -1.53 10.16 -3.58
CA ALA A 310 -0.26 10.07 -2.87
C ALA A 310 -0.35 10.72 -1.49
N THR A 311 -0.95 11.91 -1.41
CA THR A 311 -1.19 12.62 -0.15
C THR A 311 -2.07 11.79 0.78
N ALA A 312 -3.17 11.24 0.29
CA ALA A 312 -4.05 10.38 1.09
C ALA A 312 -3.31 9.14 1.63
N LEU A 313 -2.52 8.47 0.78
CA LEU A 313 -1.72 7.30 1.18
C LEU A 313 -0.64 7.66 2.21
N ALA A 314 0.04 8.79 2.05
CA ALA A 314 1.05 9.26 3.01
C ALA A 314 0.43 9.58 4.37
N ARG A 315 -0.77 10.19 4.39
CA ARG A 315 -1.55 10.44 5.62
C ARG A 315 -2.04 9.17 6.32
N GLU A 316 -2.07 8.05 5.61
CA GLU A 316 -2.33 6.72 6.18
C GLU A 316 -1.04 5.99 6.62
N GLY A 317 0.14 6.59 6.38
CA GLY A 317 1.45 6.01 6.68
C GLY A 317 1.99 5.07 5.60
N PHE A 318 1.45 5.13 4.36
CA PHE A 318 1.89 4.31 3.24
C PHE A 318 2.89 5.03 2.32
N ASP A 319 4.00 5.49 2.87
CA ASP A 319 4.97 6.35 2.18
C ASP A 319 5.45 5.76 0.83
N ARG A 320 5.83 4.48 0.79
CA ARG A 320 6.25 3.81 -0.45
C ARG A 320 5.13 3.73 -1.50
N LYS A 321 3.89 3.52 -1.06
CA LYS A 321 2.73 3.51 -1.99
C LYS A 321 2.42 4.92 -2.48
N ALA A 322 2.60 5.94 -1.65
CA ALA A 322 2.45 7.33 -2.03
C ALA A 322 3.46 7.70 -3.14
N CYS A 323 4.74 7.38 -2.96
CA CYS A 323 5.75 7.58 -4.01
C CYS A 323 5.42 6.82 -5.31
N ASN A 324 4.95 5.57 -5.20
CA ASN A 324 4.55 4.81 -6.38
C ASN A 324 3.30 5.39 -7.06
N ALA A 325 2.38 6.00 -6.30
CA ALA A 325 1.19 6.65 -6.85
C ALA A 325 1.56 7.91 -7.66
N LEU A 326 2.57 8.66 -7.23
CA LEU A 326 3.11 9.81 -7.97
C LEU A 326 3.67 9.41 -9.35
N LEU A 327 4.29 8.23 -9.43
CA LEU A 327 4.89 7.71 -10.65
C LEU A 327 4.00 6.74 -11.42
N ALA A 328 2.74 6.56 -11.01
CA ALA A 328 1.89 5.53 -11.57
C ALA A 328 1.61 5.80 -13.06
N THR A 329 2.08 4.91 -13.92
CA THR A 329 1.84 4.93 -15.37
C THR A 329 0.47 4.38 -15.77
N GLY A 330 -0.31 3.90 -14.80
CA GLY A 330 -1.61 3.27 -15.02
C GLY A 330 -1.54 1.76 -15.25
N LEU A 331 -2.69 1.13 -15.41
CA LEU A 331 -2.83 -0.30 -15.76
C LEU A 331 -3.09 -0.43 -17.26
N CYS A 332 -2.73 -1.57 -17.85
CA CYS A 332 -3.16 -1.86 -19.23
C CYS A 332 -4.70 -1.92 -19.28
N PRO A 333 -5.33 -1.40 -20.35
CA PRO A 333 -6.78 -1.38 -20.48
C PRO A 333 -7.37 -2.79 -20.63
N ASP A 334 -8.63 -2.95 -20.23
CA ASP A 334 -9.39 -4.18 -20.47
C ASP A 334 -9.89 -4.21 -21.92
N ASN A 335 -8.98 -4.55 -22.84
CA ASN A 335 -9.23 -4.66 -24.28
C ASN A 335 -8.74 -6.00 -24.85
N HIS A 336 -9.15 -6.28 -26.09
CA HIS A 336 -8.84 -7.55 -26.77
C HIS A 336 -7.32 -7.83 -26.81
N ASP A 337 -6.51 -6.83 -27.12
CA ASP A 337 -5.05 -7.00 -27.26
C ASP A 337 -4.37 -7.33 -25.94
N THR A 338 -4.78 -6.66 -24.85
CA THR A 338 -4.27 -6.96 -23.50
C THR A 338 -4.68 -8.38 -23.08
N VAL A 339 -5.92 -8.79 -23.35
CA VAL A 339 -6.39 -10.14 -23.06
C VAL A 339 -5.64 -11.19 -23.88
N ALA A 340 -5.40 -10.94 -25.17
CA ALA A 340 -4.63 -11.83 -26.03
C ALA A 340 -3.18 -11.99 -25.52
N ALA A 341 -2.52 -10.87 -25.16
CA ALA A 341 -1.20 -10.88 -24.57
C ALA A 341 -1.16 -11.64 -23.23
N LEU A 342 -2.15 -11.46 -22.36
CA LEU A 342 -2.24 -12.19 -21.09
C LEU A 342 -2.44 -13.69 -21.30
N ARG A 343 -3.25 -14.10 -22.28
CA ARG A 343 -3.45 -15.52 -22.63
C ARG A 343 -2.18 -16.15 -23.18
N ALA A 344 -1.45 -15.44 -24.04
CA ALA A 344 -0.18 -15.92 -24.59
C ALA A 344 0.88 -16.17 -23.49
N LEU A 345 0.82 -15.44 -22.37
CA LEU A 345 1.71 -15.64 -21.22
C LEU A 345 1.32 -16.83 -20.32
N HIS A 346 0.18 -17.49 -20.55
CA HIS A 346 -0.26 -18.62 -19.73
C HIS A 346 -0.53 -19.85 -20.61
N PRO A 347 0.53 -20.56 -21.03
CA PRO A 347 0.37 -21.75 -21.86
C PRO A 347 -0.30 -22.90 -21.09
N VAL A 348 -0.95 -23.78 -21.84
CA VAL A 348 -1.50 -25.03 -21.31
C VAL A 348 -0.35 -26.00 -21.03
N GLN A 349 -0.37 -26.64 -19.86
CA GLN A 349 0.61 -27.64 -19.45
C GLN A 349 -0.08 -28.83 -18.79
N THR A 350 0.60 -29.96 -18.77
CA THR A 350 0.15 -31.16 -18.04
C THR A 350 0.18 -30.90 -16.54
N MET A 351 -0.92 -31.23 -15.86
CA MET A 351 -1.07 -31.03 -14.42
C MET A 351 -0.39 -32.16 -13.63
N PRO A 352 0.14 -31.88 -12.42
CA PRO A 352 0.77 -32.90 -11.62
C PRO A 352 -0.28 -33.83 -10.99
N ALA A 353 0.00 -35.12 -11.01
CA ALA A 353 -0.79 -36.11 -10.28
C ALA A 353 -0.33 -36.12 -8.81
N VAL A 354 -1.15 -35.56 -7.92
CA VAL A 354 -0.80 -35.39 -6.50
C VAL A 354 -1.91 -35.95 -5.63
N ASP A 355 -1.59 -37.01 -4.89
CA ASP A 355 -2.38 -37.45 -3.73
C ASP A 355 -1.96 -36.65 -2.50
N ILE A 356 -2.84 -35.78 -2.00
CA ILE A 356 -2.51 -34.86 -0.89
C ILE A 356 -2.34 -35.61 0.42
N ASP A 357 -3.16 -36.64 0.66
CA ASP A 357 -3.16 -37.33 1.94
C ASP A 357 -1.89 -38.18 2.11
N GLY A 358 -1.31 -38.64 1.00
CA GLY A 358 0.00 -39.30 0.96
C GLY A 358 1.22 -38.37 1.10
N LEU A 359 1.04 -37.04 1.13
CA LEU A 359 2.16 -36.10 1.31
C LEU A 359 2.53 -35.90 2.79
N PRO A 360 3.80 -35.53 3.09
CA PRO A 360 4.24 -35.19 4.44
C PRO A 360 3.34 -34.13 5.12
N LEU A 361 3.20 -34.22 6.45
CA LEU A 361 2.45 -33.23 7.22
C LEU A 361 3.04 -31.83 7.04
N ALA A 362 2.17 -30.83 6.90
CA ALA A 362 2.61 -29.44 6.84
C ALA A 362 3.11 -28.95 8.22
N TYR A 363 3.88 -27.86 8.23
CA TYR A 363 4.26 -27.21 9.49
C TYR A 363 3.03 -26.79 10.31
N GLU A 364 3.17 -26.87 11.63
CA GLU A 364 2.22 -26.24 12.54
C GLU A 364 2.54 -24.75 12.66
N VAL A 365 1.57 -23.91 12.33
CA VAL A 365 1.69 -22.45 12.38
C VAL A 365 1.24 -21.94 13.74
N PRO A 366 2.12 -21.32 14.54
CA PRO A 366 1.75 -20.79 15.86
C PRO A 366 1.02 -19.45 15.76
N SER A 367 0.20 -19.14 16.76
CA SER A 367 -0.65 -17.94 16.79
C SER A 367 0.15 -16.63 16.74
N GLU A 368 1.33 -16.62 17.37
CA GLU A 368 2.25 -15.49 17.43
C GLU A 368 2.80 -15.14 16.04
N LEU A 369 3.00 -16.16 15.19
CA LEU A 369 3.44 -15.97 13.81
C LEU A 369 2.31 -15.37 12.97
N VAL A 370 1.08 -15.85 13.10
CA VAL A 370 -0.10 -15.27 12.43
C VAL A 370 -0.28 -13.80 12.83
N ALA A 371 -0.22 -13.50 14.13
CA ALA A 371 -0.33 -12.14 14.65
C ALA A 371 0.77 -11.23 14.09
N ARG A 372 2.02 -11.69 14.10
CA ARG A 372 3.17 -10.96 13.56
C ARG A 372 3.03 -10.71 12.06
N THR A 373 2.54 -11.68 11.30
CA THR A 373 2.29 -11.55 9.86
C THR A 373 1.18 -10.54 9.57
N LEU A 374 0.07 -10.57 10.32
CA LEU A 374 -1.02 -9.59 10.22
C LEU A 374 -0.55 -8.17 10.58
N ARG A 375 0.33 -8.01 11.57
CA ARG A 375 0.94 -6.71 11.92
C ARG A 375 1.78 -6.12 10.78
N ARG A 376 2.34 -6.95 9.90
CA ARG A 376 3.11 -6.51 8.71
C ARG A 376 2.21 -6.15 7.52
N TRP A 377 0.90 -6.39 7.59
CA TRP A 377 0.00 -6.05 6.49
C TRP A 377 -0.35 -4.55 6.49
N PRO A 378 -0.50 -3.95 5.29
CA PRO A 378 -0.71 -2.52 5.17
C PRO A 378 -1.97 -2.04 5.89
N VAL A 379 -3.06 -2.80 5.87
CA VAL A 379 -4.25 -2.45 6.67
C VAL A 379 -4.06 -3.08 8.05
N ARG A 380 -3.77 -2.26 9.08
CA ARG A 380 -3.84 -2.73 10.48
C ARG A 380 -5.22 -3.34 10.67
N ALA A 381 -5.30 -4.67 10.80
CA ALA A 381 -6.54 -5.35 11.10
C ALA A 381 -7.10 -4.74 12.38
N PRO A 382 -8.20 -3.98 12.33
CA PRO A 382 -8.70 -3.35 13.52
C PRO A 382 -9.29 -4.44 14.41
N GLY A 383 -8.73 -4.61 15.61
CA GLY A 383 -9.34 -5.44 16.65
C GLY A 383 -9.34 -6.94 16.32
N ALA A 384 -8.17 -7.52 16.04
CA ALA A 384 -8.02 -8.94 16.32
C ALA A 384 -8.15 -9.13 17.84
N THR A 385 -9.38 -9.38 18.30
CA THR A 385 -9.61 -9.99 19.61
C THR A 385 -8.82 -11.29 19.66
N GLU A 386 -8.31 -11.69 20.83
CA GLU A 386 -7.54 -12.95 20.98
C GLU A 386 -8.28 -14.13 20.31
N HIS A 387 -9.61 -14.21 20.48
CA HIS A 387 -10.46 -15.20 19.80
C HIS A 387 -10.43 -15.18 18.26
N LEU A 388 -10.33 -14.01 17.62
CA LEU A 388 -10.24 -13.96 16.16
C LEU A 388 -8.87 -14.49 15.70
N LEU A 389 -7.82 -14.20 16.46
CA LEU A 389 -6.48 -14.70 16.17
C LEU A 389 -6.41 -16.23 16.32
N GLU A 390 -7.03 -16.81 17.35
CA GLU A 390 -7.15 -18.25 17.54
C GLU A 390 -7.79 -18.92 16.31
N HIS A 391 -8.98 -18.47 15.92
CA HIS A 391 -9.69 -19.06 14.77
C HIS A 391 -8.96 -18.84 13.44
N LEU A 392 -8.32 -17.69 13.23
CA LEU A 392 -7.47 -17.46 12.06
C LEU A 392 -6.25 -18.39 12.06
N THR A 393 -5.70 -18.71 13.24
CA THR A 393 -4.59 -19.67 13.37
C THR A 393 -5.06 -21.09 12.99
N SER A 394 -6.22 -21.52 13.49
CA SER A 394 -6.81 -22.81 13.08
C SER A 394 -7.12 -22.86 11.58
N MET A 395 -7.60 -21.75 11.00
CA MET A 395 -7.83 -21.62 9.57
C MET A 395 -6.54 -21.75 8.75
N VAL A 396 -5.49 -21.04 9.16
CA VAL A 396 -4.17 -21.13 8.50
C VAL A 396 -3.61 -22.55 8.57
N ASN A 397 -3.75 -23.24 9.71
CA ASN A 397 -3.32 -24.63 9.85
C ASN A 397 -4.15 -25.60 8.99
N LEU A 398 -5.48 -25.42 8.93
CA LEU A 398 -6.35 -26.22 8.05
C LEU A 398 -5.96 -26.04 6.57
N LEU A 399 -5.66 -24.80 6.17
CA LEU A 399 -5.18 -24.49 4.81
C LEU A 399 -3.80 -25.08 4.56
N ALA A 400 -2.83 -24.89 5.46
CA ALA A 400 -1.47 -25.42 5.33
C ALA A 400 -1.46 -26.95 5.14
N GLN A 401 -2.34 -27.66 5.84
CA GLN A 401 -2.50 -29.10 5.71
C GLN A 401 -3.20 -29.54 4.40
N GLY A 402 -3.66 -28.62 3.55
CA GLY A 402 -4.39 -28.95 2.32
C GLY A 402 -5.77 -29.56 2.57
N ARG A 403 -6.33 -29.39 3.78
CA ARG A 403 -7.58 -30.03 4.21
C ARG A 403 -8.84 -29.20 3.93
N ALA A 404 -8.70 -28.01 3.36
CA ALA A 404 -9.85 -27.21 2.95
C ALA A 404 -10.69 -27.93 1.89
N CYS A 405 -12.01 -27.80 2.02
CA CYS A 405 -13.00 -28.37 1.11
C CYS A 405 -12.60 -28.20 -0.36
N ALA A 406 -12.56 -29.29 -1.13
CA ALA A 406 -12.12 -29.23 -2.53
C ALA A 406 -12.96 -28.28 -3.40
N ALA A 407 -14.21 -27.99 -3.01
CA ALA A 407 -15.08 -27.05 -3.70
C ALA A 407 -14.61 -25.59 -3.61
N VAL A 408 -13.83 -25.22 -2.59
CA VAL A 408 -13.31 -23.84 -2.42
C VAL A 408 -11.99 -23.61 -3.15
N ALA A 409 -11.31 -24.68 -3.59
CA ALA A 409 -10.01 -24.61 -4.26
C ALA A 409 -9.98 -23.67 -5.48
N PRO A 410 -10.97 -23.65 -6.39
CA PRO A 410 -10.98 -22.72 -7.53
C PRO A 410 -10.97 -21.24 -7.12
N VAL A 411 -11.48 -20.92 -5.92
CA VAL A 411 -11.54 -19.56 -5.41
C VAL A 411 -10.25 -19.19 -4.66
N LEU A 412 -9.80 -20.03 -3.73
CA LEU A 412 -8.60 -19.74 -2.92
C LEU A 412 -7.30 -19.85 -3.73
N ALA A 413 -7.20 -20.82 -4.65
CA ALA A 413 -6.07 -20.95 -5.56
C ALA A 413 -6.20 -20.04 -6.80
N GLY A 414 -7.39 -19.48 -7.04
CA GLY A 414 -7.59 -18.42 -8.02
C GLY A 414 -6.94 -17.09 -7.59
N ALA A 415 -6.97 -16.13 -8.50
CA ALA A 415 -6.45 -14.78 -8.22
C ALA A 415 -7.13 -13.71 -9.09
N GLY A 416 -7.14 -12.47 -8.60
CA GLY A 416 -7.40 -11.31 -9.45
C GLY A 416 -6.17 -11.02 -10.32
N LEU A 417 -6.34 -10.93 -11.62
CA LEU A 417 -5.26 -10.65 -12.57
C LEU A 417 -5.21 -9.15 -12.84
N VAL A 418 -4.02 -8.58 -12.71
CA VAL A 418 -3.73 -7.18 -13.04
C VAL A 418 -2.67 -7.15 -14.13
N ALA A 419 -2.90 -6.34 -15.16
CA ALA A 419 -1.98 -6.16 -16.27
C ALA A 419 -1.18 -4.86 -16.09
N LEU A 420 0.13 -4.99 -15.88
CA LEU A 420 1.06 -3.86 -15.80
C LEU A 420 1.78 -3.68 -17.14
N PRO A 421 1.99 -2.43 -17.60
CA PRO A 421 2.79 -2.17 -18.80
C PRO A 421 4.28 -2.47 -18.52
N LYS A 422 4.98 -3.04 -19.50
CA LYS A 422 6.45 -3.17 -19.47
C LYS A 422 7.09 -1.92 -20.09
N PRO A 423 8.26 -1.44 -19.58
CA PRO A 423 8.92 -0.24 -20.11
C PRO A 423 9.27 -0.29 -21.61
N ARG A 424 9.59 -1.47 -22.15
CA ARG A 424 9.93 -1.69 -23.56
C ARG A 424 8.76 -2.28 -24.38
N GLY A 425 7.53 -2.10 -23.92
CA GLY A 425 6.32 -2.68 -24.53
C GLY A 425 5.98 -4.09 -24.02
N GLY A 426 4.70 -4.46 -24.15
CA GLY A 426 4.14 -5.73 -23.67
C GLY A 426 3.54 -5.66 -22.26
N VAL A 427 3.01 -6.79 -21.79
CA VAL A 427 2.23 -6.89 -20.54
C VAL A 427 2.97 -7.73 -19.49
N ARG A 428 2.90 -7.32 -18.23
CA ARG A 428 3.32 -8.10 -17.06
C ARG A 428 2.08 -8.50 -16.23
N PRO A 429 1.77 -9.81 -16.14
CA PRO A 429 0.62 -10.31 -15.38
C PRO A 429 0.95 -10.40 -13.89
N ILE A 430 0.19 -9.72 -13.03
CA ILE A 430 0.28 -9.85 -11.57
C ILE A 430 -0.99 -10.54 -11.07
N ALA A 431 -0.82 -11.72 -10.49
CA ALA A 431 -1.87 -12.50 -9.86
C ALA A 431 -1.97 -12.13 -8.37
N VAL A 432 -2.99 -11.33 -8.04
CA VAL A 432 -3.33 -10.97 -6.66
C VAL A 432 -4.20 -12.07 -6.07
N GLY A 433 -3.55 -13.01 -5.37
CA GLY A 433 -4.21 -14.12 -4.69
C GLY A 433 -5.13 -13.67 -3.54
N GLU A 434 -6.00 -14.58 -3.14
CA GLU A 434 -6.93 -14.41 -2.01
C GLU A 434 -6.19 -14.12 -0.69
N VAL A 435 -6.82 -13.39 0.24
CA VAL A 435 -6.25 -12.93 1.51
C VAL A 435 -5.78 -14.09 2.40
N LEU A 436 -6.59 -15.13 2.58
CA LEU A 436 -6.24 -16.30 3.37
C LEU A 436 -5.09 -17.07 2.73
N ARG A 437 -5.09 -17.23 1.39
CA ARG A 437 -3.94 -17.83 0.68
C ARG A 437 -2.65 -17.06 0.94
N ARG A 438 -2.69 -15.73 0.84
CA ARG A 438 -1.51 -14.88 1.08
C ARG A 438 -1.07 -14.87 2.54
N LEU A 439 -2.01 -14.98 3.48
CA LEU A 439 -1.70 -15.11 4.91
C LEU A 439 -0.99 -16.43 5.19
N THR A 440 -1.57 -17.55 4.75
CA THR A 440 -0.99 -18.90 4.89
C THR A 440 0.39 -18.98 4.24
N GLY A 441 0.54 -18.53 2.99
CA GLY A 441 1.84 -18.54 2.30
C GLY A 441 2.92 -17.71 3.01
N LYS A 442 2.55 -16.56 3.62
CA LYS A 442 3.49 -15.73 4.40
C LYS A 442 3.89 -16.35 5.74
N CYS A 443 3.00 -17.12 6.37
CA CYS A 443 3.36 -17.87 7.56
C CYS A 443 4.30 -19.04 7.21
N LEU A 444 3.96 -19.79 6.16
CA LEU A 444 4.74 -20.95 5.72
C LEU A 444 6.16 -20.57 5.25
N ILE A 445 6.33 -19.45 4.53
CA ILE A 445 7.68 -18.99 4.12
C ILE A 445 8.56 -18.61 5.32
N ASP A 446 7.97 -18.07 6.39
CA ASP A 446 8.72 -17.74 7.61
C ASP A 446 9.18 -19.00 8.35
N LEU A 447 8.42 -20.11 8.27
CA LEU A 447 8.78 -21.41 8.85
C LEU A 447 9.80 -22.18 7.99
N ALA A 448 9.64 -22.18 6.67
CA ALA A 448 10.58 -22.82 5.75
C ALA A 448 11.89 -22.04 5.56
N ARG A 449 12.07 -20.91 6.24
CA ARG A 449 13.20 -19.99 6.02
C ARG A 449 14.55 -20.65 6.28
N ASP A 450 14.69 -21.42 7.36
CA ASP A 450 15.98 -21.99 7.74
C ASP A 450 16.34 -23.18 6.85
N GLU A 451 15.37 -24.02 6.48
CA GLU A 451 15.54 -25.04 5.43
C GLU A 451 15.93 -24.41 4.10
N ALA A 452 15.27 -23.30 3.70
CA ALA A 452 15.57 -22.60 2.46
C ALA A 452 16.99 -22.00 2.47
N LYS A 453 17.44 -21.44 3.60
CA LYS A 453 18.82 -20.99 3.73
C LYS A 453 19.79 -22.13 3.48
N VAL A 454 19.60 -23.28 4.13
CA VAL A 454 20.48 -24.44 3.96
C VAL A 454 20.45 -24.96 2.52
N PHE A 455 19.28 -25.02 1.90
CA PHE A 455 19.11 -25.56 0.55
C PHE A 455 19.68 -24.69 -0.56
N PHE A 456 19.46 -23.36 -0.50
CA PHE A 456 19.98 -22.45 -1.53
C PHE A 456 21.45 -22.08 -1.33
N TRP A 457 21.95 -22.19 -0.09
CA TRP A 457 23.35 -21.98 0.20
C TRP A 457 24.21 -23.12 -0.37
N PRO A 458 25.32 -22.78 -1.03
CA PRO A 458 26.54 -23.56 -0.82
C PRO A 458 27.76 -22.66 -0.59
N GLY A 459 28.90 -23.25 -0.25
CA GLY A 459 30.17 -22.65 -0.65
C GLY A 459 30.17 -22.47 -2.18
N LEU A 460 30.14 -21.22 -2.68
CA LEU A 460 30.68 -20.95 -4.01
C LEU A 460 32.11 -21.49 -3.99
N GLN A 461 32.53 -22.15 -5.06
CA GLN A 461 33.94 -22.18 -5.39
C GLN A 461 34.14 -21.08 -6.43
N CYS A 462 34.85 -20.02 -6.05
CA CYS A 462 35.42 -19.09 -7.01
C CYS A 462 36.85 -19.58 -7.30
N ARG A 463 37.21 -19.75 -8.57
CA ARG A 463 38.59 -19.94 -9.01
C ARG A 463 38.91 -18.80 -9.97
N LEU A 464 39.55 -17.74 -9.50
CA LEU A 464 39.96 -16.67 -10.40
C LEU A 464 41.14 -17.12 -11.27
N ALA A 465 40.86 -17.49 -12.53
CA ALA A 465 41.86 -17.63 -13.59
C ALA A 465 41.80 -16.42 -14.55
N LEU A 466 42.94 -15.99 -15.09
CA LEU A 466 43.12 -14.75 -15.86
C LEU A 466 42.65 -14.81 -17.34
N LYS A 467 41.71 -15.69 -17.73
CA LYS A 467 41.28 -15.91 -19.13
C LYS A 467 39.79 -16.23 -19.34
N LEU A 468 38.88 -15.44 -18.77
CA LEU A 468 37.46 -15.86 -18.62
C LEU A 468 36.48 -15.26 -19.64
N LEU A 469 35.53 -16.10 -20.06
CA LEU A 469 34.24 -15.69 -20.62
C LEU A 469 33.24 -15.58 -19.48
N PHE A 470 32.55 -14.45 -19.40
CA PHE A 470 31.53 -14.18 -18.40
C PHE A 470 30.18 -13.97 -19.10
N MET A 471 29.12 -14.65 -18.67
CA MET A 471 27.78 -14.55 -19.28
C MET A 471 26.71 -14.16 -18.25
N PRO A 472 26.50 -12.86 -18.04
CA PRO A 472 25.43 -12.32 -17.20
C PRO A 472 24.27 -11.72 -18.04
N PRO A 473 23.09 -11.56 -17.44
CA PRO A 473 22.31 -12.66 -16.90
C PRO A 473 21.74 -13.55 -18.01
N LEU A 474 21.75 -14.87 -17.79
CA LEU A 474 20.93 -15.82 -18.54
C LEU A 474 19.44 -15.52 -18.24
N ASP A 475 18.69 -14.99 -19.21
CA ASP A 475 17.26 -14.62 -19.03
C ASP A 475 16.35 -15.73 -19.56
N PHE A 476 15.32 -16.11 -18.80
CA PHE A 476 14.30 -17.05 -19.25
C PHE A 476 13.02 -16.35 -19.72
N THR A 477 12.47 -16.79 -20.86
CA THR A 477 11.22 -16.23 -21.38
C THR A 477 10.05 -16.62 -20.49
N ASN A 478 9.41 -15.62 -19.87
CA ASN A 478 8.17 -15.79 -19.10
C ASN A 478 8.28 -16.81 -17.94
N ALA A 479 9.47 -16.91 -17.34
CA ALA A 479 9.91 -17.99 -16.46
C ALA A 479 8.88 -18.41 -15.38
N PHE A 480 8.38 -17.43 -14.61
CA PHE A 480 7.43 -17.70 -13.52
C PHE A 480 6.15 -18.37 -14.00
N ASN A 481 5.63 -18.03 -15.19
CA ASN A 481 4.37 -18.57 -15.69
C ASN A 481 4.54 -19.88 -16.48
N THR A 482 5.78 -20.27 -16.81
CA THR A 482 6.07 -21.45 -17.63
C THR A 482 6.75 -22.58 -16.87
N VAL A 483 7.40 -22.34 -15.72
CA VAL A 483 8.05 -23.41 -14.95
C VAL A 483 7.07 -24.58 -14.66
N SER A 484 7.55 -25.81 -14.82
CA SER A 484 6.71 -27.01 -14.69
C SER A 484 6.16 -27.17 -13.27
N ARG A 485 4.83 -27.24 -13.14
CA ARG A 485 4.18 -27.48 -11.84
C ARG A 485 4.49 -28.86 -11.27
N GLN A 486 4.78 -29.84 -12.13
CA GLN A 486 5.27 -31.15 -11.70
C GLN A 486 6.61 -31.02 -10.97
N GLN A 487 7.54 -30.25 -11.52
CA GLN A 487 8.83 -30.00 -10.87
C GLN A 487 8.67 -29.19 -9.60
N VAL A 488 7.80 -28.16 -9.59
CA VAL A 488 7.50 -27.38 -8.38
C VAL A 488 7.01 -28.25 -7.23
N VAL A 489 6.05 -29.15 -7.49
CA VAL A 489 5.55 -30.07 -6.46
C VAL A 489 6.64 -31.05 -6.04
N SER A 490 7.38 -31.63 -6.98
CA SER A 490 8.46 -32.58 -6.68
C SER A 490 9.51 -31.95 -5.76
N GLN A 491 9.99 -30.75 -6.08
CA GLN A 491 11.01 -30.05 -5.29
C GLN A 491 10.47 -29.67 -3.91
N ALA A 492 9.20 -29.28 -3.80
CA ALA A 492 8.56 -29.03 -2.51
C ALA A 492 8.49 -30.31 -1.66
N VAL A 493 8.15 -31.45 -2.25
CA VAL A 493 8.10 -32.75 -1.53
C VAL A 493 9.47 -33.16 -1.03
N THR A 494 10.51 -33.03 -1.87
CA THR A 494 11.86 -33.51 -1.54
C THR A 494 12.59 -32.59 -0.54
N HIS A 495 12.52 -31.28 -0.72
CA HIS A 495 13.36 -30.33 0.03
C HIS A 495 12.61 -29.46 1.04
N PHE A 496 11.28 -29.38 0.93
CA PHE A 496 10.45 -28.56 1.80
C PHE A 496 9.18 -29.33 2.23
N PRO A 497 9.32 -30.49 2.90
CA PRO A 497 8.19 -31.39 3.17
C PRO A 497 7.04 -30.70 3.91
N GLY A 498 7.34 -29.75 4.80
CA GLY A 498 6.33 -28.97 5.51
C GLY A 498 5.51 -28.00 4.63
N LEU A 499 5.89 -27.80 3.37
CA LEU A 499 5.14 -27.05 2.35
C LEU A 499 4.35 -27.95 1.39
N ALA A 500 4.70 -29.24 1.30
CA ALA A 500 4.27 -30.14 0.25
C ALA A 500 2.74 -30.19 0.08
N ARG A 501 1.99 -30.37 1.18
CA ARG A 501 0.51 -30.42 1.16
C ARG A 501 -0.12 -29.15 0.62
N TRP A 502 0.35 -27.98 1.07
CA TRP A 502 -0.18 -26.70 0.63
C TRP A 502 0.14 -26.42 -0.84
N VAL A 503 1.37 -26.72 -1.27
CA VAL A 503 1.82 -26.56 -2.65
C VAL A 503 1.05 -27.51 -3.56
N GLY A 504 0.95 -28.78 -3.19
CA GLY A 504 0.14 -29.79 -3.88
C GLY A 504 -1.32 -29.36 -4.00
N TRP A 505 -1.94 -28.90 -2.92
CA TRP A 505 -3.34 -28.44 -2.94
C TRP A 505 -3.56 -27.25 -3.87
N THR A 506 -2.63 -26.29 -3.88
CA THR A 506 -2.75 -25.03 -4.62
C THR A 506 -2.44 -25.20 -6.12
N TYR A 507 -1.44 -26.01 -6.47
CA TYR A 507 -0.89 -26.09 -7.83
C TYR A 507 -1.33 -27.35 -8.61
N ARG A 508 -2.02 -28.32 -7.99
CA ARG A 508 -2.50 -29.55 -8.66
C ARG A 508 -3.56 -29.37 -9.76
N ARG A 509 -4.20 -28.20 -9.85
CA ARG A 509 -5.26 -27.94 -10.85
C ARG A 509 -5.04 -26.60 -11.55
N PRO A 510 -5.58 -26.40 -12.76
CA PRO A 510 -5.57 -25.11 -13.41
C PRO A 510 -6.26 -24.06 -12.53
N THR A 511 -5.62 -22.91 -12.36
CA THR A 511 -6.13 -21.83 -11.51
C THR A 511 -6.76 -20.74 -12.36
N ALA A 512 -7.97 -20.30 -12.00
CA ALA A 512 -8.68 -19.23 -12.70
C ALA A 512 -8.14 -17.85 -12.27
N LEU A 513 -7.62 -17.09 -13.24
CA LEU A 513 -7.13 -15.73 -13.06
C LEU A 513 -8.14 -14.76 -13.68
N GLN A 514 -8.76 -13.93 -12.84
CA GLN A 514 -9.85 -13.04 -13.26
C GLN A 514 -9.31 -11.65 -13.64
N PHE A 515 -9.38 -11.31 -14.93
CA PHE A 515 -9.03 -10.00 -15.48
C PHE A 515 -10.29 -9.21 -15.84
N GLY A 516 -10.36 -7.96 -15.40
CA GLY A 516 -11.55 -7.14 -15.64
C GLY A 516 -12.82 -7.70 -14.98
N ALA A 517 -13.98 -7.42 -15.57
CA ALA A 517 -15.28 -7.86 -15.07
C ALA A 517 -15.74 -9.21 -15.65
N ALA A 518 -15.24 -9.60 -16.83
CA ALA A 518 -15.79 -10.73 -17.59
C ALA A 518 -14.73 -11.72 -18.12
N THR A 519 -13.43 -11.43 -18.00
CA THR A 519 -12.39 -12.25 -18.63
C THR A 519 -11.71 -13.17 -17.62
N THR A 520 -11.73 -14.48 -17.90
CA THR A 520 -10.96 -15.48 -17.16
C THR A 520 -9.80 -16.01 -18.01
N VAL A 521 -8.60 -16.02 -17.44
CA VAL A 521 -7.39 -16.66 -17.99
C VAL A 521 -7.02 -17.84 -17.09
N HIS A 522 -6.77 -19.01 -17.67
CA HIS A 522 -6.40 -20.20 -16.90
C HIS A 522 -4.88 -20.35 -16.84
N SER A 523 -4.31 -20.42 -15.63
CA SER A 523 -2.91 -20.76 -15.42
C SER A 523 -2.78 -22.25 -15.11
N ALA A 524 -2.11 -22.98 -16.00
CA ALA A 524 -1.79 -24.40 -15.87
C ALA A 524 -0.29 -24.66 -15.68
N GLY A 525 0.57 -23.79 -16.21
CA GLY A 525 1.99 -23.74 -15.92
C GLY A 525 2.35 -22.71 -14.85
N GLY A 526 3.55 -22.85 -14.29
CA GLY A 526 4.17 -21.82 -13.49
C GLY A 526 3.69 -21.67 -12.06
N VAL A 527 4.42 -20.83 -11.33
CA VAL A 527 4.04 -20.23 -10.04
C VAL A 527 3.42 -18.86 -10.29
N GLN A 528 2.39 -18.51 -9.52
CA GLN A 528 1.67 -17.24 -9.77
C GLN A 528 2.52 -16.03 -9.36
N GLN A 529 2.70 -15.06 -10.26
CA GLN A 529 3.40 -13.80 -9.99
C GLN A 529 2.61 -12.94 -8.98
N GLY A 530 2.95 -13.06 -7.70
CA GLY A 530 2.22 -12.43 -6.59
C GLY A 530 1.93 -13.38 -5.42
N ASP A 531 2.15 -14.68 -5.61
CA ASP A 531 2.15 -15.67 -4.54
C ASP A 531 3.37 -15.46 -3.61
N PRO A 532 3.18 -15.31 -2.28
CA PRO A 532 4.29 -15.23 -1.33
C PRO A 532 5.30 -16.38 -1.41
N LEU A 533 4.86 -17.59 -1.76
CA LEU A 533 5.74 -18.76 -1.92
C LEU A 533 6.32 -18.88 -3.34
N GLY A 534 5.79 -18.15 -4.31
CA GLY A 534 6.17 -18.25 -5.72
C GLY A 534 7.68 -18.17 -5.98
N PRO A 535 8.39 -17.14 -5.45
CA PRO A 535 9.84 -17.03 -5.62
C PRO A 535 10.62 -18.21 -5.04
N LEU A 536 10.27 -18.68 -3.83
CA LEU A 536 10.90 -19.85 -3.20
C LEU A 536 10.75 -21.09 -4.09
N LEU A 537 9.52 -21.36 -4.51
CA LEU A 537 9.19 -22.55 -5.31
C LEU A 537 9.86 -22.51 -6.69
N PHE A 538 9.91 -21.35 -7.32
CA PHE A 538 10.62 -21.14 -8.59
C PHE A 538 12.12 -21.38 -8.43
N SER A 539 12.75 -20.74 -7.43
CA SER A 539 14.16 -20.95 -7.14
C SER A 539 14.49 -22.40 -6.81
N ALA A 540 13.60 -23.10 -6.11
CA ALA A 540 13.82 -24.52 -5.78
C ALA A 540 13.94 -25.39 -7.02
N VAL A 541 13.16 -25.12 -8.06
CA VAL A 541 13.26 -25.79 -9.37
C VAL A 541 14.57 -25.45 -10.08
N LEU A 542 15.00 -24.19 -10.03
CA LEU A 542 16.29 -23.79 -10.64
C LEU A 542 17.51 -24.31 -9.86
N GLN A 543 17.39 -24.56 -8.56
CA GLN A 543 18.50 -25.03 -7.73
C GLN A 543 19.02 -26.40 -8.18
N SER A 544 18.18 -27.27 -8.75
CA SER A 544 18.65 -28.53 -9.32
C SER A 544 19.62 -28.30 -10.49
N LEU A 545 19.27 -27.37 -11.40
CA LEU A 545 20.15 -26.95 -12.50
C LEU A 545 21.41 -26.26 -11.97
N ALA A 546 21.28 -25.36 -10.98
CA ALA A 546 22.43 -24.70 -10.36
C ALA A 546 23.42 -25.71 -9.74
N THR A 547 22.90 -26.77 -9.11
CA THR A 547 23.73 -27.84 -8.50
C THR A 547 24.47 -28.65 -9.55
N GLU A 548 23.81 -28.99 -10.66
CA GLU A 548 24.45 -29.67 -11.80
C GLU A 548 25.58 -28.82 -12.41
N LEU A 549 25.36 -27.51 -12.57
CA LEU A 549 26.35 -26.59 -13.12
C LEU A 549 27.57 -26.40 -12.20
N ARG A 550 27.37 -26.44 -10.88
CA ARG A 550 28.48 -26.38 -9.90
C ARG A 550 29.40 -27.60 -9.96
N ALA A 551 28.91 -28.73 -10.47
CA ALA A 551 29.73 -29.93 -10.67
C ALA A 551 30.57 -29.85 -11.97
N MET A 552 30.31 -28.87 -12.83
CA MET A 552 31.11 -28.60 -14.03
C MET A 552 32.37 -27.80 -13.66
N PRO A 553 33.45 -27.87 -14.45
CA PRO A 553 34.68 -27.11 -14.21
C PRO A 553 34.51 -25.63 -14.62
N LEU A 554 33.56 -24.95 -14.02
CA LEU A 554 33.31 -23.52 -14.15
C LEU A 554 33.94 -22.77 -12.98
N ASP A 555 34.38 -21.55 -13.23
CA ASP A 555 34.90 -20.67 -12.18
C ASP A 555 33.80 -19.99 -11.38
N LEU A 556 32.62 -19.80 -12.00
CA LEU A 556 31.43 -19.30 -11.34
C LEU A 556 30.15 -19.84 -12.01
N ALA A 557 29.23 -20.37 -11.20
CA ALA A 557 27.90 -20.75 -11.65
C ALA A 557 26.87 -20.50 -10.54
N PHE A 558 26.02 -19.49 -10.71
CA PHE A 558 24.96 -19.19 -9.75
C PHE A 558 23.71 -18.62 -10.42
N PHE A 559 22.58 -18.73 -9.72
CA PHE A 559 21.31 -18.12 -10.11
C PHE A 559 20.79 -17.26 -8.98
N TYR A 560 20.34 -16.05 -9.32
CA TYR A 560 19.53 -15.22 -8.45
C TYR A 560 18.14 -15.10 -9.07
N LEU A 561 17.16 -15.84 -8.53
CA LEU A 561 15.86 -16.02 -9.18
C LEU A 561 16.06 -16.47 -10.65
N ASP A 562 15.52 -15.74 -11.61
CA ASP A 562 15.61 -16.02 -13.04
C ASP A 562 16.93 -15.57 -13.68
N ASP A 563 17.73 -14.75 -12.99
CA ASP A 563 19.02 -14.26 -13.48
C ASP A 563 20.15 -15.26 -13.19
N GLY A 564 20.61 -15.98 -14.22
CA GLY A 564 21.74 -16.89 -14.12
C GLY A 564 23.08 -16.27 -14.52
N VAL A 565 24.18 -16.68 -13.92
CA VAL A 565 25.54 -16.27 -14.28
C VAL A 565 26.41 -17.50 -14.48
N LEU A 566 27.13 -17.54 -15.60
CA LEU A 566 28.17 -18.51 -15.90
C LEU A 566 29.51 -17.79 -16.15
N ALA A 567 30.58 -18.26 -15.53
CA ALA A 567 31.93 -17.80 -15.80
C ALA A 567 32.91 -18.97 -15.87
N GLY A 568 33.86 -18.90 -16.78
CA GLY A 568 34.89 -19.92 -16.93
C GLY A 568 35.67 -19.78 -18.23
N ASP A 569 36.48 -20.79 -18.51
CA ASP A 569 37.09 -20.96 -19.83
C ASP A 569 36.01 -21.11 -20.92
N VAL A 570 36.25 -20.54 -22.10
CA VAL A 570 35.28 -20.50 -23.22
C VAL A 570 34.65 -21.87 -23.53
N PRO A 571 35.41 -22.98 -23.64
CA PRO A 571 34.81 -24.30 -23.93
C PRO A 571 33.89 -24.80 -22.81
N GLU A 572 34.21 -24.51 -21.55
CA GLU A 572 33.41 -24.92 -20.39
C GLU A 572 32.10 -24.15 -20.31
N VAL A 573 32.16 -22.84 -20.52
CA VAL A 573 30.97 -21.98 -20.55
C VAL A 573 30.03 -22.38 -21.69
N VAL A 574 30.56 -22.73 -22.86
CA VAL A 574 29.76 -23.21 -24.00
C VAL A 574 29.08 -24.56 -23.67
N ARG A 575 29.81 -25.50 -23.07
CA ARG A 575 29.24 -26.77 -22.60
C ARG A 575 28.15 -26.55 -21.55
N ALA A 576 28.38 -25.64 -20.61
CA ALA A 576 27.42 -25.28 -19.59
C ALA A 576 26.16 -24.63 -20.18
N LEU A 577 26.30 -23.73 -21.15
CA LEU A 577 25.18 -23.09 -21.85
C LEU A 577 24.31 -24.13 -22.58
N GLN A 578 24.92 -25.08 -23.29
CA GLN A 578 24.20 -26.18 -23.94
C GLN A 578 23.47 -27.07 -22.92
N HIS A 579 24.09 -27.31 -21.76
CA HIS A 579 23.45 -28.04 -20.65
C HIS A 579 22.24 -27.28 -20.10
N VAL A 580 22.37 -25.97 -19.87
CA VAL A 580 21.26 -25.09 -19.45
C VAL A 580 20.11 -25.15 -20.44
N GLN A 581 20.36 -25.04 -21.75
CA GLN A 581 19.30 -25.07 -22.77
C GLN A 581 18.50 -26.38 -22.75
N ARG A 582 19.18 -27.53 -22.65
CA ARG A 582 18.51 -28.84 -22.57
C ARG A 582 17.71 -28.96 -21.28
N ARG A 583 18.34 -28.73 -20.13
CA ARG A 583 17.68 -28.90 -18.82
C ARG A 583 16.57 -27.89 -18.57
N ALA A 584 16.72 -26.64 -19.02
CA ALA A 584 15.65 -25.65 -18.94
C ALA A 584 14.36 -26.15 -19.59
N THR A 585 14.46 -26.80 -20.76
CA THR A 585 13.30 -27.37 -21.47
C THR A 585 12.58 -28.41 -20.62
N GLU A 586 13.32 -29.29 -19.94
CA GLU A 586 12.78 -30.32 -19.03
C GLU A 586 12.11 -29.71 -17.78
N LEU A 587 12.59 -28.53 -17.35
CA LEU A 587 12.00 -27.75 -16.25
C LEU A 587 10.79 -26.90 -16.70
N GLY A 588 10.43 -26.90 -17.98
CA GLY A 588 9.36 -26.05 -18.54
C GLY A 588 9.79 -24.61 -18.82
N LEU A 589 11.10 -24.36 -18.90
CA LEU A 589 11.70 -23.05 -19.14
C LEU A 589 12.31 -22.97 -20.54
N GLN A 590 12.34 -21.76 -21.09
CA GLN A 590 12.97 -21.49 -22.39
C GLN A 590 13.96 -20.33 -22.24
N LEU A 591 15.23 -20.58 -22.54
CA LEU A 591 16.27 -19.58 -22.48
C LEU A 591 16.08 -18.51 -23.58
N ASN A 592 16.17 -17.24 -23.21
CA ASN A 592 16.07 -16.10 -24.10
C ASN A 592 17.47 -15.59 -24.49
N LEU A 593 18.06 -16.20 -25.53
CA LEU A 593 19.39 -15.81 -26.00
C LEU A 593 19.49 -14.33 -26.41
N SER A 594 18.40 -13.73 -26.88
CA SER A 594 18.39 -12.32 -27.31
C SER A 594 18.49 -11.31 -26.16
N LYS A 595 18.40 -11.77 -24.92
CA LYS A 595 18.55 -10.95 -23.72
C LYS A 595 19.75 -11.32 -22.86
N CYS A 596 20.38 -12.47 -23.13
CA CYS A 596 21.64 -12.81 -22.49
C CYS A 596 22.75 -11.86 -22.99
N GLU A 597 23.69 -11.51 -22.11
CA GLU A 597 24.86 -10.71 -22.47
C GLU A 597 26.11 -11.60 -22.46
N VAL A 598 27.11 -11.19 -23.24
CA VAL A 598 28.39 -11.88 -23.35
C VAL A 598 29.48 -10.90 -23.00
N VAL A 599 30.19 -11.19 -21.93
CA VAL A 599 31.25 -10.35 -21.39
C VAL A 599 32.60 -11.04 -21.54
N GLY A 600 33.55 -10.37 -22.19
CA GLY A 600 34.92 -10.88 -22.31
C GLY A 600 35.86 -10.25 -21.29
N ALA A 601 36.55 -11.08 -20.51
CA ALA A 601 37.61 -10.63 -19.61
C ALA A 601 39.00 -10.71 -20.28
N GLY A 602 39.92 -9.84 -19.85
CA GLY A 602 41.32 -9.86 -20.29
C GLY A 602 41.50 -9.66 -21.81
N LEU A 603 42.29 -10.54 -22.43
CA LEU A 603 42.65 -10.46 -23.85
C LEU A 603 41.65 -11.16 -24.79
N LEU A 604 40.50 -11.63 -24.28
CA LEU A 604 39.51 -12.32 -25.09
C LEU A 604 38.92 -11.36 -26.15
N SER A 605 38.98 -11.76 -27.43
CA SER A 605 38.42 -11.01 -28.54
C SER A 605 37.05 -11.57 -28.97
N GLU A 606 36.16 -10.69 -29.45
CA GLU A 606 34.88 -11.10 -30.01
C GLU A 606 35.03 -12.10 -31.17
N SER A 607 36.07 -11.91 -32.01
CA SER A 607 36.38 -12.82 -33.13
C SER A 607 36.67 -14.25 -32.70
N ALA A 608 37.20 -14.48 -31.50
CA ALA A 608 37.41 -15.81 -30.95
C ALA A 608 36.08 -16.51 -30.61
N LEU A 609 35.04 -15.74 -30.28
CA LEU A 609 33.73 -16.25 -29.85
C LEU A 609 32.79 -16.57 -31.01
N THR A 610 32.90 -15.86 -32.14
CA THR A 610 32.04 -16.07 -33.33
C THR A 610 32.04 -17.51 -33.87
N ARG A 611 33.10 -18.28 -33.60
CA ARG A 611 33.24 -19.68 -34.03
C ARG A 611 32.61 -20.69 -33.08
N VAL A 612 32.29 -20.28 -31.84
CA VAL A 612 31.93 -21.20 -30.75
C VAL A 612 30.55 -20.88 -30.15
N LEU A 613 30.14 -19.61 -30.18
CA LEU A 613 28.84 -19.16 -29.70
C LEU A 613 27.87 -18.87 -30.87
N PRO A 614 26.56 -19.10 -30.68
CA PRO A 614 25.57 -18.82 -31.71
C PRO A 614 25.50 -17.33 -32.06
N GLN A 615 25.35 -17.00 -33.35
CA GLN A 615 25.27 -15.61 -33.81
C GLN A 615 24.15 -14.82 -33.14
N SER A 616 23.01 -15.45 -32.84
CA SER A 616 21.88 -14.82 -32.14
C SER A 616 22.17 -14.37 -30.71
N LEU A 617 23.26 -14.86 -30.10
CA LEU A 617 23.74 -14.46 -28.78
C LEU A 617 24.78 -13.33 -28.88
N LEU A 618 25.62 -13.35 -29.92
CA LEU A 618 26.68 -12.35 -30.12
C LEU A 618 26.19 -11.08 -30.82
N TYR A 619 25.15 -11.17 -31.65
CA TYR A 619 24.63 -10.06 -32.44
C TYR A 619 23.15 -9.83 -32.16
N ALA A 620 22.75 -8.56 -32.04
CA ALA A 620 21.35 -8.19 -32.05
C ALA A 620 20.76 -8.26 -33.47
N SER A 621 19.43 -8.18 -33.57
CA SER A 621 18.72 -8.27 -34.86
C SER A 621 19.07 -7.13 -35.83
N ASP A 622 19.61 -6.02 -35.32
CA ASP A 622 20.12 -4.88 -36.09
C ASP A 622 21.60 -5.02 -36.48
N GLY A 623 22.26 -6.14 -36.13
CA GLY A 623 23.66 -6.40 -36.40
C GLY A 623 24.65 -5.83 -35.38
N SER A 624 24.18 -5.13 -34.34
CA SER A 624 25.05 -4.62 -33.28
C SER A 624 25.64 -5.74 -32.43
N SER A 625 26.91 -5.61 -32.05
CA SER A 625 27.60 -6.58 -31.17
C SER A 625 27.08 -6.48 -29.74
N ARG A 626 26.87 -7.65 -29.12
CA ARG A 626 26.50 -7.83 -27.71
C ARG A 626 27.70 -8.20 -26.84
N PHE A 627 28.89 -8.24 -27.42
CA PHE A 627 30.13 -8.46 -26.68
C PHE A 627 30.48 -7.19 -25.88
N GLN A 628 30.55 -7.34 -24.56
CA GLN A 628 30.80 -6.25 -23.64
C GLN A 628 32.09 -6.51 -22.83
N ARG A 629 32.73 -5.44 -22.37
CA ARG A 629 33.81 -5.50 -21.36
C ARG A 629 33.37 -4.95 -20.02
N ASN A 630 32.44 -4.00 -20.07
CA ASN A 630 31.81 -3.38 -18.91
C ASN A 630 30.36 -3.85 -18.83
N PHE A 631 29.85 -4.15 -17.63
CA PHE A 631 28.52 -4.74 -17.47
C PHE A 631 27.90 -4.39 -16.10
N GLU A 632 26.59 -4.61 -15.96
CA GLU A 632 25.86 -4.49 -14.70
C GLU A 632 25.56 -5.88 -14.12
N LEU A 633 25.89 -6.09 -12.85
CA LEU A 633 25.56 -7.32 -12.13
C LEU A 633 24.77 -7.01 -10.86
N LEU A 634 23.53 -7.48 -10.78
CA LEU A 634 22.62 -7.24 -9.64
C LEU A 634 22.53 -5.76 -9.25
N GLY A 635 22.67 -4.88 -10.25
CA GLY A 635 22.68 -3.45 -10.03
C GLY A 635 24.04 -2.82 -9.74
N ALA A 636 25.14 -3.55 -9.62
CA ALA A 636 26.47 -2.96 -9.49
C ALA A 636 27.13 -2.85 -10.86
N ALA A 637 27.73 -1.70 -11.17
CA ALA A 637 28.57 -1.55 -12.36
C ALA A 637 29.92 -2.22 -12.13
N ILE A 638 30.37 -3.01 -13.11
CA ILE A 638 31.68 -3.65 -13.14
C ILE A 638 32.31 -3.34 -14.49
N GLY A 639 33.46 -2.65 -14.48
CA GLY A 639 34.12 -2.20 -15.69
C GLY A 639 35.15 -1.12 -15.40
N ASP A 640 35.49 -0.35 -16.43
CA ASP A 640 36.32 0.84 -16.29
C ASP A 640 35.64 1.96 -15.46
N GLU A 641 36.45 2.95 -15.07
CA GLU A 641 35.99 4.06 -14.24
C GLU A 641 34.93 4.92 -14.94
N ASP A 642 35.06 5.13 -16.26
CA ASP A 642 34.14 5.93 -17.06
C ASP A 642 32.74 5.30 -17.13
N PHE A 643 32.68 3.99 -17.34
CA PHE A 643 31.44 3.22 -17.33
C PHE A 643 30.80 3.23 -15.94
N THR A 644 31.60 2.99 -14.90
CA THR A 644 31.11 2.99 -13.51
C THR A 644 30.53 4.35 -13.13
N ALA A 645 31.24 5.44 -13.43
CA ALA A 645 30.78 6.80 -13.19
C ALA A 645 29.49 7.12 -13.97
N SER A 646 29.44 6.74 -15.25
CA SER A 646 28.27 6.94 -16.12
C SER A 646 27.04 6.17 -15.63
N HIS A 647 27.22 4.93 -15.17
CA HIS A 647 26.17 4.08 -14.61
C HIS A 647 25.60 4.65 -13.32
N CYS A 648 26.47 5.04 -12.38
CA CYS A 648 26.07 5.69 -11.14
C CYS A 648 25.33 7.00 -11.41
N LEU A 649 25.77 7.80 -12.39
CA LEU A 649 25.11 9.04 -12.78
C LEU A 649 23.72 8.79 -13.38
N ALA A 650 23.56 7.78 -14.24
CA ALA A 650 22.27 7.40 -14.79
C ALA A 650 21.29 6.99 -13.69
N ARG A 651 21.76 6.27 -12.66
CA ARG A 651 20.96 5.91 -11.49
C ARG A 651 20.55 7.10 -10.63
N ALA A 652 21.45 8.05 -10.41
CA ALA A 652 21.13 9.30 -9.74
C ALA A 652 20.03 10.06 -10.49
N LYS A 653 20.17 10.20 -11.82
CA LYS A 653 19.18 10.87 -12.69
C LYS A 653 17.83 10.16 -12.72
N ALA A 654 17.78 8.84 -12.58
CA ALA A 654 16.52 8.08 -12.56
C ALA A 654 15.60 8.44 -11.38
N ALA A 655 16.10 9.14 -10.36
CA ALA A 655 15.28 9.64 -9.25
C ALA A 655 14.57 10.97 -9.55
N ALA A 656 14.99 11.73 -10.56
CA ALA A 656 14.49 13.07 -10.86
C ALA A 656 12.95 13.15 -10.99
N PRO A 657 12.27 12.25 -11.74
CA PRO A 657 10.81 12.33 -11.88
C PRO A 657 10.05 12.23 -10.56
N LEU A 658 10.60 11.49 -9.58
CA LEU A 658 9.98 11.39 -8.26
C LEU A 658 10.22 12.64 -7.43
N LEU A 659 11.43 13.20 -7.48
CA LEU A 659 11.79 14.42 -6.76
C LEU A 659 10.96 15.61 -7.27
N GLU A 660 10.80 15.73 -8.58
CA GLU A 660 9.92 16.71 -9.22
C GLU A 660 8.46 16.53 -8.77
N ALA A 661 7.95 15.30 -8.78
CA ALA A 661 6.58 15.02 -8.36
C ALA A 661 6.33 15.30 -6.86
N ILE A 662 7.33 15.09 -5.99
CA ILE A 662 7.27 15.45 -4.57
C ILE A 662 7.34 16.96 -4.37
N SER A 663 8.18 17.65 -5.14
CA SER A 663 8.28 19.11 -5.13
C SER A 663 6.94 19.79 -5.45
N GLY A 664 6.17 19.20 -6.37
CA GLY A 664 4.83 19.69 -6.76
C GLY A 664 3.67 19.35 -5.81
N LEU A 665 3.92 18.77 -4.62
CA LEU A 665 2.88 18.51 -3.62
C LEU A 665 2.60 19.76 -2.78
N GLU A 666 1.31 20.05 -2.55
CA GLU A 666 0.88 21.21 -1.76
C GLU A 666 1.16 21.09 -0.24
N ASP A 667 1.24 19.86 0.27
CA ASP A 667 1.41 19.58 1.70
C ASP A 667 2.90 19.36 2.02
N SER A 668 3.60 20.43 2.45
CA SER A 668 5.05 20.40 2.72
C SER A 668 5.45 19.39 3.81
N GLN A 669 4.55 19.10 4.76
CA GLN A 669 4.79 18.08 5.79
C GLN A 669 4.80 16.67 5.19
N VAL A 670 3.86 16.39 4.28
CA VAL A 670 3.86 15.16 3.48
C VAL A 670 5.09 15.09 2.57
N SER A 671 5.44 16.17 1.88
CA SER A 671 6.59 16.22 0.98
C SER A 671 7.90 15.88 1.69
N LEU A 672 8.16 16.50 2.86
CA LEU A 672 9.36 16.19 3.65
C LEU A 672 9.40 14.73 4.10
N ARG A 673 8.26 14.19 4.53
CA ARG A 673 8.15 12.78 4.95
C ARG A 673 8.47 11.81 3.81
N LEU A 674 7.93 12.05 2.62
CA LEU A 674 8.20 11.22 1.44
C LEU A 674 9.64 11.36 0.97
N LEU A 675 10.18 12.58 1.00
CA LEU A 675 11.58 12.87 0.67
C LEU A 675 12.52 12.08 1.60
N GLY A 676 12.37 12.23 2.93
CA GLY A 676 13.24 11.55 3.90
C GLY A 676 13.09 10.03 3.93
N SER A 677 11.87 9.51 3.74
CA SER A 677 11.60 8.06 3.94
C SER A 677 11.83 7.21 2.69
N CYS A 678 11.69 7.78 1.48
CA CYS A 678 11.56 6.98 0.25
C CYS A 678 12.28 7.56 -0.98
N ALA A 679 12.45 8.88 -1.09
CA ALA A 679 12.95 9.51 -2.31
C ALA A 679 14.36 10.10 -2.22
N GLY A 680 14.86 10.41 -1.02
CA GLY A 680 16.23 10.86 -0.78
C GLY A 680 17.21 9.69 -0.68
N HIS A 681 18.03 9.70 0.38
CA HIS A 681 19.13 8.75 0.61
C HIS A 681 18.83 7.27 0.27
N ALA A 682 17.63 6.78 0.59
CA ALA A 682 17.20 5.40 0.33
C ALA A 682 17.35 4.93 -1.13
N ARG A 683 17.37 5.86 -2.11
CA ARG A 683 17.48 5.53 -3.54
C ARG A 683 18.88 5.11 -3.97
N LEU A 684 19.92 5.59 -3.31
CA LEU A 684 21.32 5.29 -3.67
C LEU A 684 22.04 4.38 -2.68
N VAL A 685 21.38 3.90 -1.61
CA VAL A 685 22.00 3.02 -0.60
C VAL A 685 22.66 1.79 -1.22
N HIS A 686 22.04 1.19 -2.24
CA HIS A 686 22.62 0.05 -2.95
C HIS A 686 23.93 0.42 -3.65
N SER A 687 23.93 1.53 -4.41
CA SER A 687 25.13 2.06 -5.09
C SER A 687 26.25 2.39 -4.10
N MET A 688 25.92 3.04 -2.99
CA MET A 688 26.88 3.39 -1.95
C MET A 688 27.53 2.18 -1.26
N ARG A 689 26.87 1.01 -1.26
CA ARG A 689 27.40 -0.21 -0.65
C ARG A 689 28.26 -1.05 -1.60
N CYS A 690 27.99 -0.96 -2.89
CA CYS A 690 28.60 -1.82 -3.90
C CYS A 690 29.69 -1.13 -4.72
N THR A 691 29.72 0.21 -4.74
CA THR A 691 30.65 0.98 -5.58
C THR A 691 31.57 1.83 -4.70
N PRO A 692 32.89 1.84 -4.96
CA PRO A 692 33.83 2.71 -4.24
C PRO A 692 33.38 4.18 -4.28
N PRO A 693 33.45 4.93 -3.17
CA PRO A 693 32.98 6.32 -3.12
C PRO A 693 33.61 7.24 -4.16
N ALA A 694 34.91 7.09 -4.41
CA ALA A 694 35.65 7.91 -5.38
C ALA A 694 35.10 7.77 -6.80
N SER A 695 34.72 6.55 -7.21
CA SER A 695 34.22 6.25 -8.56
C SER A 695 32.79 6.74 -8.83
N GLN A 696 32.06 7.17 -7.80
CA GLN A 696 30.67 7.65 -7.94
C GLN A 696 30.43 9.05 -7.36
N LEU A 697 31.48 9.75 -6.93
CA LEU A 697 31.36 11.02 -6.19
C LEU A 697 30.53 12.08 -6.94
N SER A 698 30.72 12.19 -8.26
CA SER A 698 29.96 13.12 -9.12
C SER A 698 28.46 12.80 -9.12
N ALA A 699 28.09 11.52 -9.20
CA ALA A 699 26.71 11.06 -9.16
C ALA A 699 26.06 11.33 -7.80
N LEU A 700 26.80 11.13 -6.69
CA LEU A 700 26.33 11.40 -5.33
C LEU A 700 26.07 12.91 -5.13
N HIS A 701 26.99 13.78 -5.56
CA HIS A 701 26.79 15.23 -5.50
C HIS A 701 25.62 15.71 -6.35
N HIS A 702 25.45 15.16 -7.56
CA HIS A 702 24.32 15.47 -8.42
C HIS A 702 22.98 15.11 -7.75
N PHE A 703 22.92 13.91 -7.14
CA PHE A 703 21.73 13.48 -6.41
C PHE A 703 21.46 14.33 -5.17
N ASP A 704 22.48 14.64 -4.38
CA ASP A 704 22.36 15.52 -3.21
C ASP A 704 21.89 16.93 -3.62
N SER A 705 22.32 17.45 -4.79
CA SER A 705 21.77 18.69 -5.35
C SER A 705 20.28 18.57 -5.67
N SER A 706 19.88 17.50 -6.36
CA SER A 706 18.47 17.27 -6.72
C SER A 706 17.57 17.14 -5.49
N VAL A 707 18.05 16.52 -4.41
CA VAL A 707 17.33 16.44 -3.12
C VAL A 707 17.19 17.81 -2.48
N ARG A 708 18.24 18.65 -2.52
CA ARG A 708 18.20 20.04 -2.00
C ARG A 708 17.24 20.90 -2.81
N GLU A 709 17.26 20.79 -4.13
CA GLU A 709 16.33 21.49 -5.04
C GLU A 709 14.88 21.06 -4.79
N CYS A 710 14.63 19.76 -4.61
CA CYS A 710 13.32 19.25 -4.22
C CYS A 710 12.86 19.84 -2.87
N PHE A 711 13.73 19.85 -1.85
CA PHE A 711 13.44 20.44 -0.55
C PHE A 711 13.12 21.93 -0.67
N ALA A 712 13.94 22.69 -1.40
CA ALA A 712 13.71 24.11 -1.66
C ALA A 712 12.41 24.34 -2.43
N GLY A 713 12.06 23.47 -3.38
CA GLY A 713 10.85 23.58 -4.19
C GLY A 713 9.54 23.57 -3.41
N PHE A 714 9.38 22.67 -2.42
CA PHE A 714 8.15 22.62 -1.62
C PHE A 714 8.19 23.43 -0.31
N THR A 715 9.36 23.94 0.10
CA THR A 715 9.50 24.76 1.31
C THR A 715 9.77 26.24 1.06
N GLY A 716 10.32 26.59 -0.11
CA GLY A 716 10.90 27.90 -0.39
C GLY A 716 12.15 28.21 0.44
N LEU A 717 12.80 27.21 1.05
CA LEU A 717 13.99 27.40 1.89
C LEU A 717 15.27 27.03 1.14
N HIS A 718 16.13 28.02 0.94
CA HIS A 718 17.48 27.85 0.44
C HIS A 718 18.44 27.84 1.63
N LEU A 719 18.89 26.65 2.01
CA LEU A 719 19.76 26.45 3.17
C LEU A 719 21.22 26.75 2.81
N ASP A 720 21.93 27.43 3.72
CA ASP A 720 23.38 27.62 3.62
C ASP A 720 24.16 26.34 3.96
N ALA A 721 25.50 26.38 3.88
CA ALA A 721 26.35 25.22 4.12
C ALA A 721 26.19 24.63 5.54
N THR A 722 26.07 25.47 6.57
CA THR A 722 25.93 25.03 7.98
C THR A 722 24.54 24.45 8.23
N GLN A 723 23.50 25.06 7.66
CA GLN A 723 22.12 24.58 7.73
C GLN A 723 21.93 23.27 6.96
N LEU A 724 22.59 23.11 5.80
CA LEU A 724 22.62 21.85 5.06
C LEU A 724 23.32 20.75 5.86
N GLU A 725 24.45 21.06 6.51
CA GLU A 725 25.13 20.12 7.38
C GLU A 725 24.19 19.68 8.53
N GLN A 726 23.50 20.62 9.19
CA GLN A 726 22.47 20.30 10.18
C GLN A 726 21.35 19.43 9.60
N ALA A 727 20.78 19.79 8.45
CA ALA A 727 19.67 19.06 7.82
C ALA A 727 20.03 17.59 7.54
N SER A 728 21.29 17.35 7.19
CA SER A 728 21.82 16.02 6.85
C SER A 728 22.06 15.09 8.03
N ARG A 729 22.17 15.62 9.26
CA ARG A 729 22.29 14.79 10.47
C ARG A 729 20.98 14.06 10.77
N ASP A 730 21.06 13.00 11.58
CA ASP A 730 19.88 12.35 12.11
C ASP A 730 19.05 13.28 13.03
N PHE A 731 17.87 12.80 13.46
CA PHE A 731 16.99 13.56 14.35
C PHE A 731 17.59 13.78 15.75
N ALA A 732 18.50 12.91 16.19
CA ALA A 732 19.09 12.98 17.52
C ALA A 732 20.15 14.07 17.65
N HIS A 733 20.73 14.49 16.54
CA HIS A 733 21.68 15.60 16.46
C HIS A 733 21.03 16.85 15.83
N ALA A 734 19.76 17.10 16.18
CA ALA A 734 18.92 18.22 15.72
C ALA A 734 18.79 18.37 14.18
N GLY A 735 18.99 17.30 13.41
CA GLY A 735 18.86 17.30 11.95
C GLY A 735 17.46 16.97 11.44
N LEU A 736 17.32 16.89 10.11
CA LEU A 736 16.09 16.47 9.42
C LEU A 736 16.18 15.05 8.84
N GLY A 737 17.32 14.37 8.98
CA GLY A 737 17.52 13.07 8.34
C GLY A 737 17.58 13.13 6.82
N LEU A 738 17.78 14.32 6.22
CA LEU A 738 18.04 14.49 4.78
C LEU A 738 19.50 14.16 4.48
N ARG A 739 19.89 12.91 4.74
CA ARG A 739 21.28 12.43 4.70
C ARG A 739 21.93 12.77 3.36
N SER A 740 23.16 13.30 3.40
CA SER A 740 24.01 13.43 2.21
C SER A 740 24.49 12.05 1.79
N THR A 741 24.27 11.70 0.53
CA THR A 741 24.76 10.45 -0.05
C THR A 741 26.28 10.50 -0.22
N ALA A 742 26.85 11.65 -0.58
CA ALA A 742 28.30 11.82 -0.67
C ALA A 742 29.01 11.58 0.67
N ARG A 743 28.47 12.13 1.76
CA ARG A 743 29.02 11.98 3.12
C ARG A 743 28.90 10.55 3.67
N ASP A 744 27.77 9.89 3.40
CA ASP A 744 27.50 8.56 3.96
C ASP A 744 28.05 7.40 3.12
N ALA A 745 28.43 7.64 1.86
CA ALA A 745 28.94 6.58 0.97
C ALA A 745 30.18 5.86 1.51
N PRO A 746 31.21 6.53 2.07
CA PRO A 746 32.35 5.84 2.67
C PRO A 746 31.95 4.88 3.80
N ALA A 747 31.07 5.31 4.71
CA ALA A 747 30.57 4.49 5.80
C ALA A 747 29.74 3.28 5.30
N ALA A 748 28.93 3.49 4.25
CA ALA A 748 28.13 2.42 3.65
C ALA A 748 29.01 1.39 2.92
N TYR A 749 30.01 1.83 2.18
CA TYR A 749 30.96 0.99 1.46
C TYR A 749 31.79 0.15 2.43
N LEU A 750 32.44 0.78 3.41
CA LEU A 750 33.31 0.08 4.37
C LEU A 750 32.55 -0.97 5.21
N ALA A 751 31.34 -0.62 5.69
CA ALA A 751 30.50 -1.56 6.42
C ALA A 751 30.01 -2.72 5.54
N SER A 752 29.82 -2.48 4.23
CA SER A 752 29.45 -3.51 3.26
C SER A 752 30.62 -4.47 3.04
N VAL A 753 31.81 -3.94 2.73
CA VAL A 753 33.04 -4.72 2.51
C VAL A 753 33.38 -5.58 3.73
N GLY A 754 33.41 -4.99 4.92
CA GLY A 754 33.69 -5.72 6.15
C GLY A 754 32.61 -6.75 6.50
N GLY A 755 31.33 -6.42 6.26
CA GLY A 755 30.21 -7.32 6.46
C GLY A 755 30.17 -8.51 5.50
N SER A 756 30.70 -8.36 4.28
CA SER A 756 30.80 -9.43 3.29
C SER A 756 32.10 -10.23 3.37
N TYR A 757 33.15 -9.72 4.02
CA TYR A 757 34.49 -10.31 4.01
C TYR A 757 34.50 -11.81 4.33
N LYS A 758 33.86 -12.21 5.44
CA LYS A 758 33.82 -13.62 5.86
C LYS A 758 33.18 -14.50 4.78
N ALA A 759 32.06 -14.04 4.21
CA ALA A 759 31.41 -14.76 3.13
C ALA A 759 32.35 -14.85 1.93
N CYS A 760 32.95 -13.76 1.47
CA CYS A 760 33.90 -13.78 0.35
C CYS A 760 35.05 -14.77 0.57
N CYS A 761 35.64 -14.86 1.77
CA CYS A 761 36.69 -15.83 2.09
C CYS A 761 36.19 -17.29 2.11
N GLU A 762 34.94 -17.53 2.50
CA GLU A 762 34.31 -18.85 2.40
C GLU A 762 34.07 -19.27 0.94
N LEU A 763 33.88 -18.28 0.04
CA LEU A 763 33.64 -18.50 -1.39
C LEU A 763 34.93 -18.60 -2.21
N ASP A 764 35.96 -17.87 -1.78
CA ASP A 764 37.28 -17.84 -2.40
C ASP A 764 38.34 -17.70 -1.31
N ALA A 765 39.04 -18.81 -1.02
CA ALA A 765 40.11 -18.81 -0.03
C ALA A 765 41.25 -17.84 -0.39
N SER A 766 41.42 -17.48 -1.67
CA SER A 766 42.42 -16.53 -2.12
C SER A 766 42.06 -15.08 -1.78
N TYR A 767 40.78 -14.78 -1.55
CA TYR A 767 40.30 -13.45 -1.19
C TYR A 767 40.86 -12.95 0.16
N GLY A 768 41.13 -13.87 1.08
CA GLY A 768 41.68 -13.56 2.40
C GLY A 768 43.21 -13.52 2.49
N LEU A 769 43.93 -13.70 1.37
CA LEU A 769 45.40 -13.74 1.37
C LEU A 769 46.05 -12.38 1.63
N ALA A 770 45.39 -11.29 1.24
CA ALA A 770 45.82 -9.93 1.50
C ALA A 770 44.88 -9.27 2.53
N PRO A 771 45.40 -8.49 3.49
CA PRO A 771 44.54 -7.78 4.44
C PRO A 771 43.74 -6.71 3.71
N LEU A 772 42.43 -6.62 4.00
CA LEU A 772 41.55 -5.59 3.45
C LEU A 772 42.05 -4.16 3.71
N SER A 773 42.82 -3.97 4.79
CA SER A 773 43.44 -2.67 5.11
C SER A 773 44.48 -2.20 4.09
N SER A 774 44.97 -3.09 3.21
CA SER A 774 45.85 -2.76 2.09
C SER A 774 45.13 -2.57 0.75
N ASP A 775 43.82 -2.83 0.68
CA ASP A 775 43.04 -2.61 -0.54
C ASP A 775 42.95 -1.10 -0.85
N PRO A 776 43.33 -0.63 -2.06
CA PRO A 776 43.34 0.79 -2.38
C PRO A 776 41.97 1.48 -2.23
N TYR A 777 40.87 0.78 -2.54
CA TYR A 777 39.53 1.34 -2.40
C TYR A 777 39.12 1.45 -0.93
N VAL A 778 39.50 0.47 -0.10
CA VAL A 778 39.30 0.53 1.36
C VAL A 778 40.12 1.66 1.98
N VAL A 779 41.40 1.81 1.59
CA VAL A 779 42.27 2.89 2.09
C VAL A 779 41.70 4.26 1.74
N HIS A 780 41.31 4.49 0.48
CA HIS A 780 40.71 5.76 0.07
C HIS A 780 39.36 6.03 0.74
N ALA A 781 38.50 5.01 0.87
CA ALA A 781 37.22 5.16 1.56
C ALA A 781 37.41 5.45 3.06
N LEU A 782 38.39 4.81 3.71
CA LEU A 782 38.71 5.04 5.12
C LEU A 782 39.24 6.44 5.34
N ALA A 783 40.14 6.93 4.48
CA ALA A 783 40.63 8.31 4.52
C ALA A 783 39.46 9.30 4.40
N ALA A 784 38.64 9.14 3.36
CA ALA A 784 37.47 9.99 3.15
C ALA A 784 36.45 9.94 4.30
N PHE A 785 36.31 8.80 4.97
CA PHE A 785 35.44 8.69 6.16
C PHE A 785 36.04 9.40 7.38
N ASN A 786 37.34 9.20 7.61
CA ASN A 786 38.06 9.79 8.75
C ASN A 786 38.11 11.32 8.68
N ASP A 787 38.07 11.91 7.48
CA ASP A 787 37.96 13.37 7.27
C ASP A 787 36.70 13.98 7.92
N PHE A 788 35.65 13.17 8.14
CA PHE A 788 34.43 13.63 8.80
C PHE A 788 34.46 13.49 10.33
N LEU A 789 35.44 12.77 10.87
CA LEU A 789 35.53 12.46 12.30
C LEU A 789 36.44 13.44 13.03
N ALA A 790 36.16 13.63 14.33
CA ALA A 790 37.06 14.38 15.20
C ALA A 790 38.34 13.59 15.53
N GLN A 791 38.24 12.25 15.58
CA GLN A 791 39.35 11.34 15.79
C GLN A 791 39.29 10.22 14.75
N PRO A 792 40.39 9.94 14.03
CA PRO A 792 40.40 8.91 13.00
C PRO A 792 40.23 7.53 13.63
N LEU A 793 39.47 6.67 12.96
CA LEU A 793 39.30 5.28 13.35
C LEU A 793 40.24 4.38 12.55
N ALA A 794 40.70 3.31 13.20
CA ALA A 794 41.50 2.27 12.55
C ALA A 794 40.63 1.40 11.62
N ALA A 795 41.25 0.88 10.54
CA ALA A 795 40.57 0.08 9.52
C ALA A 795 39.79 -1.10 10.11
N ASP A 796 40.40 -1.87 11.01
CA ASP A 796 39.79 -3.07 11.60
C ASP A 796 38.52 -2.75 12.40
N GLY A 797 38.53 -1.65 13.15
CA GLY A 797 37.36 -1.19 13.91
C GLY A 797 36.21 -0.74 13.00
N VAL A 798 36.54 -0.09 11.87
CA VAL A 798 35.54 0.37 10.90
C VAL A 798 34.94 -0.79 10.12
N LEU A 799 35.77 -1.73 9.65
CA LEU A 799 35.33 -2.90 8.89
C LEU A 799 34.48 -3.86 9.74
N ALA A 800 34.71 -3.94 11.05
CA ALA A 800 33.86 -4.70 11.96
C ALA A 800 32.53 -4.00 12.32
N SER A 801 32.36 -2.73 11.96
CA SER A 801 31.23 -1.91 12.36
C SER A 801 30.06 -1.96 11.39
N ARG A 802 28.84 -1.80 11.91
CA ARG A 802 27.64 -1.63 11.09
C ARG A 802 27.56 -0.21 10.55
N GLN A 803 27.04 -0.02 9.33
CA GLN A 803 26.83 1.28 8.71
C GLN A 803 26.19 2.31 9.67
N LYS A 804 25.15 1.90 10.40
CA LYS A 804 24.45 2.79 11.35
C LYS A 804 25.39 3.38 12.42
N MET A 805 26.32 2.58 12.95
CA MET A 805 27.27 3.03 13.97
C MET A 805 28.21 4.09 13.40
N LEU A 806 28.75 3.83 12.21
CA LEU A 806 29.65 4.75 11.50
C LEU A 806 28.96 6.07 11.14
N SER A 807 27.74 5.99 10.59
CA SER A 807 26.92 7.17 10.28
C SER A 807 26.60 8.02 11.51
N THR A 808 26.37 7.39 12.67
CA THR A 808 26.15 8.09 13.95
C THR A 808 27.42 8.74 14.48
N ALA A 809 28.59 8.10 14.34
CA ALA A 809 29.87 8.69 14.71
C ALA A 809 30.18 9.97 13.90
N ALA A 810 29.88 9.94 12.59
CA ALA A 810 30.01 11.13 11.74
C ALA A 810 29.02 12.24 12.12
N ASP A 811 27.77 11.89 12.46
CA ASP A 811 26.80 12.87 12.94
C ASP A 811 27.22 13.51 14.27
N GLU A 812 27.77 12.73 15.20
CA GLU A 812 28.26 13.22 16.49
C GLU A 812 29.44 14.18 16.31
N ALA A 813 30.39 13.85 15.41
CA ALA A 813 31.49 14.76 15.09
C ALA A 813 30.99 16.09 14.47
N SER A 814 30.03 16.03 13.55
CA SER A 814 29.39 17.23 12.99
C SER A 814 28.59 18.01 14.04
N TRP A 815 27.92 17.32 14.95
CA TRP A 815 27.16 17.89 16.05
C TRP A 815 28.04 18.71 17.00
N GLN A 816 29.16 18.13 17.45
CA GLN A 816 30.10 18.80 18.34
C GLN A 816 30.74 20.03 17.67
N ARG A 817 31.09 19.94 16.38
CA ARG A 817 31.61 21.10 15.62
C ARG A 817 30.58 22.24 15.52
N HIS A 818 29.31 21.92 15.25
CA HIS A 818 28.24 22.91 15.20
C HIS A 818 28.00 23.54 16.59
N LEU A 819 27.98 22.74 17.66
CA LEU A 819 27.84 23.28 19.01
C LEU A 819 29.02 24.19 19.40
N ALA A 820 30.26 23.83 19.04
CA ALA A 820 31.45 24.60 19.38
C ALA A 820 31.48 25.99 18.71
N THR A 821 30.93 26.10 17.50
CA THR A 821 30.88 27.35 16.72
C THR A 821 29.63 28.19 16.98
N SER A 822 28.65 27.64 17.70
CA SER A 822 27.36 28.29 17.96
C SER A 822 27.39 29.24 19.16
N SER A 823 26.61 30.33 19.08
CA SER A 823 26.34 31.20 20.22
C SER A 823 25.66 30.45 21.37
N LEU A 824 25.68 31.00 22.59
CA LEU A 824 25.01 30.38 23.74
C LEU A 824 23.51 30.14 23.51
N ALA A 825 22.82 31.11 22.89
CA ALA A 825 21.41 30.99 22.55
C ALA A 825 21.15 29.92 21.49
N ALA A 826 21.97 29.87 20.44
CA ALA A 826 21.87 28.82 19.41
C ALA A 826 22.11 27.42 19.99
N ARG A 827 23.12 27.26 20.86
CA ARG A 827 23.38 26.00 21.57
C ARG A 827 22.19 25.54 22.41
N ALA A 828 21.56 26.45 23.15
CA ALA A 828 20.38 26.13 23.96
C ALA A 828 19.22 25.60 23.08
N VAL A 829 18.99 26.23 21.93
CA VAL A 829 17.99 25.75 20.96
C VAL A 829 18.36 24.40 20.38
N LEU A 830 19.57 24.24 19.85
CA LEU A 830 20.01 22.99 19.23
C LEU A 830 19.85 21.81 20.20
N ARG A 831 20.29 21.96 21.44
CA ARG A 831 20.14 20.93 22.49
C ARG A 831 18.67 20.61 22.77
N SER A 832 17.82 21.63 22.84
CA SER A 832 16.37 21.46 22.99
C SER A 832 15.75 20.73 21.79
N GLU A 833 16.12 21.11 20.56
CA GLU A 833 15.65 20.54 19.30
C GLU A 833 16.05 19.06 19.09
N ALA A 834 17.11 18.62 19.77
CA ALA A 834 17.60 17.24 19.79
C ALA A 834 16.80 16.32 20.74
N GLU A 835 16.04 16.88 21.69
CA GLU A 835 15.30 16.09 22.68
C GLU A 835 14.17 15.26 22.05
N PRO A 836 13.83 14.06 22.60
CA PRO A 836 12.83 13.17 22.03
C PRO A 836 11.46 13.80 21.80
N GLY A 837 10.98 14.64 22.75
CA GLY A 837 9.71 15.36 22.61
C GLY A 837 9.77 16.43 21.52
N ALA A 838 10.89 17.12 21.39
CA ALA A 838 11.08 18.15 20.39
C ALA A 838 11.11 17.56 18.97
N ARG A 839 11.91 16.52 18.74
CA ARG A 839 12.06 15.91 17.40
C ARG A 839 10.90 15.01 16.97
N ALA A 840 9.94 14.73 17.85
CA ALA A 840 8.86 13.77 17.57
C ALA A 840 8.00 14.16 16.36
N PHE A 841 7.78 15.45 16.10
CA PHE A 841 6.98 15.90 14.94
C PHE A 841 7.54 15.45 13.58
N LEU A 842 8.87 15.26 13.45
CA LEU A 842 9.50 14.82 12.20
C LEU A 842 9.15 13.37 11.85
N ALA A 843 8.87 12.54 12.85
CA ALA A 843 8.44 11.15 12.65
C ALA A 843 6.91 11.02 12.54
N ALA A 844 6.16 12.11 12.77
CA ALA A 844 4.71 12.07 12.81
C ALA A 844 4.10 11.77 11.43
N VAL A 845 3.05 10.96 11.41
CA VAL A 845 2.21 10.80 10.21
C VAL A 845 1.30 12.03 10.13
N PRO A 846 1.20 12.75 9.00
CA PRO A 846 0.47 14.02 8.90
C PRO A 846 -1.06 13.80 8.88
N SER A 847 -1.64 13.33 9.99
CA SER A 847 -3.03 12.88 10.05
C SER A 847 -3.71 13.32 11.35
N GLY A 848 -4.93 13.86 11.26
CA GLY A 848 -5.67 14.28 12.45
C GLY A 848 -4.90 15.34 13.25
N PRO A 849 -4.61 15.13 14.55
CA PRO A 849 -3.97 16.13 15.41
C PRO A 849 -2.47 16.35 15.11
N THR A 850 -1.83 15.45 14.35
CA THR A 850 -0.41 15.57 13.95
C THR A 850 -0.22 16.24 12.58
N ARG A 851 -1.30 16.78 11.99
CA ARG A 851 -1.23 17.56 10.76
C ARG A 851 -0.91 19.02 11.07
N MET A 852 0.05 19.57 10.35
CA MET A 852 0.37 21.00 10.36
C MET A 852 0.01 21.61 9.00
N GLU A 853 -0.39 22.88 8.99
CA GLU A 853 -0.57 23.65 7.74
C GLU A 853 0.79 23.93 7.11
N SER A 854 0.89 23.88 5.77
CA SER A 854 2.17 24.03 5.06
C SER A 854 2.92 25.31 5.45
N ALA A 855 2.21 26.45 5.57
CA ALA A 855 2.82 27.72 5.99
C ALA A 855 3.41 27.64 7.40
N ALA A 856 2.68 27.08 8.37
CA ALA A 856 3.17 26.89 9.74
C ALA A 856 4.34 25.89 9.78
N PHE A 857 4.29 24.84 8.97
CA PHE A 857 5.36 23.85 8.88
C PHE A 857 6.65 24.45 8.30
N ILE A 858 6.56 25.28 7.27
CA ILE A 858 7.71 25.98 6.68
C ILE A 858 8.33 26.94 7.70
N VAL A 859 7.51 27.71 8.43
CA VAL A 859 8.01 28.59 9.50
C VAL A 859 8.69 27.80 10.62
N GLU A 860 8.14 26.66 11.01
CA GLU A 860 8.79 25.79 11.99
C GLU A 860 10.15 25.27 11.50
N LEU A 861 10.27 24.91 10.22
CA LEU A 861 11.56 24.53 9.63
C LEU A 861 12.55 25.70 9.62
N ARG A 862 12.11 26.92 9.27
CA ARG A 862 12.95 28.13 9.36
C ARG A 862 13.50 28.32 10.77
N GLN A 863 12.63 28.25 11.78
CA GLN A 863 13.02 28.39 13.18
C GLN A 863 14.00 27.29 13.64
N ARG A 864 13.81 26.05 13.18
CA ARG A 864 14.72 24.93 13.50
C ARG A 864 16.12 25.12 12.94
N PHE A 865 16.25 25.76 11.77
CA PHE A 865 17.54 26.06 11.14
C PHE A 865 18.13 27.41 11.57
N GLY A 866 17.39 28.21 12.34
CA GLY A 866 17.77 29.60 12.61
C GLY A 866 17.87 30.42 11.32
N ALA A 867 17.07 30.10 10.30
CA ALA A 867 17.00 30.90 9.08
C ALA A 867 16.19 32.17 9.36
N PRO A 868 16.64 33.35 8.89
CA PRO A 868 15.93 34.60 9.10
C PRO A 868 14.57 34.56 8.42
N ASP A 869 13.53 35.02 9.11
CA ASP A 869 12.18 35.13 8.58
C ASP A 869 11.82 36.56 8.14
N ALA A 870 12.69 37.53 8.38
CA ALA A 870 12.62 38.90 7.88
C ALA A 870 14.02 39.44 7.55
N ALA A 871 14.07 40.51 6.74
CA ALA A 871 15.33 41.15 6.33
C ALA A 871 15.97 42.01 7.43
N SER A 872 15.17 42.59 8.32
CA SER A 872 15.62 43.44 9.42
C SER A 872 14.72 43.29 10.65
N ASP A 873 15.27 43.68 11.81
CA ASP A 873 14.51 43.74 13.05
C ASP A 873 13.46 44.87 12.95
N THR A 874 12.30 44.62 13.57
CA THR A 874 11.16 45.56 13.58
C THR A 874 10.57 45.64 14.98
N TRP A 875 9.50 46.41 15.16
CA TRP A 875 8.78 46.49 16.43
C TRP A 875 7.53 45.62 16.40
N CYS A 876 7.33 44.85 17.47
CA CYS A 876 6.15 44.03 17.64
C CYS A 876 4.90 44.93 17.77
N PRO A 877 3.88 44.78 16.91
CA PRO A 877 2.69 45.63 16.95
C PRO A 877 1.84 45.43 18.21
N LEU A 878 2.01 44.29 18.90
CA LEU A 878 1.18 43.90 20.04
C LEU A 878 1.77 44.31 21.41
N CYS A 879 3.08 44.18 21.59
CA CYS A 879 3.73 44.47 22.88
C CYS A 879 4.85 45.51 22.79
N GLN A 880 5.12 46.06 21.60
CA GLN A 880 6.18 47.04 21.35
C GLN A 880 7.60 46.54 21.70
N GLY A 881 7.79 45.22 21.83
CA GLY A 881 9.11 44.61 21.95
C GLY A 881 9.82 44.53 20.59
N VAL A 882 11.12 44.24 20.59
CA VAL A 882 11.87 44.00 19.34
C VAL A 882 11.40 42.68 18.72
N LEU A 883 10.86 42.76 17.51
CA LEU A 883 10.52 41.62 16.66
C LEU A 883 11.74 41.30 15.80
N ASP A 884 12.60 40.42 16.34
CA ASP A 884 13.87 40.01 15.76
C ASP A 884 13.72 39.27 14.43
N THR A 885 14.73 39.33 13.57
CA THR A 885 14.82 38.63 12.27
C THR A 885 14.69 37.11 12.31
N HIS A 886 14.72 36.48 13.48
CA HIS A 886 14.60 35.02 13.65
C HIS A 886 13.30 34.62 14.35
N SER A 887 12.42 35.60 14.61
CA SER A 887 11.11 35.41 15.22
C SER A 887 11.13 34.75 16.60
N LEU A 888 12.21 34.96 17.35
CA LEU A 888 12.32 34.49 18.72
C LEU A 888 11.28 35.18 19.61
N HIS A 889 11.13 36.49 19.46
CA HIS A 889 10.14 37.28 20.19
C HIS A 889 8.72 36.81 19.89
N ALA A 890 8.33 36.71 18.61
CA ALA A 890 6.98 36.28 18.22
C ALA A 890 6.61 34.90 18.78
N SER A 891 7.59 34.01 18.93
CA SER A 891 7.37 32.66 19.49
C SER A 891 7.08 32.62 21.00
N THR A 892 7.40 33.71 21.70
CA THR A 892 7.36 33.85 23.16
C THR A 892 6.58 35.06 23.67
N CYS A 893 6.04 35.89 22.76
CA CYS A 893 5.32 37.11 23.09
C CYS A 893 4.18 36.83 24.08
N ALA A 894 4.09 37.68 25.11
CA ALA A 894 3.02 37.60 26.10
C ALA A 894 1.74 38.30 25.63
N ALA A 895 1.84 39.22 24.66
CA ALA A 895 0.69 39.84 24.00
C ALA A 895 0.14 38.93 22.89
N GLY A 896 -1.11 39.15 22.45
CA GLY A 896 -1.74 38.38 21.35
C GLY A 896 -2.48 37.11 21.77
N GLY A 897 -2.14 36.53 22.93
CA GLY A 897 -2.84 35.38 23.54
C GLY A 897 -2.38 34.01 23.05
N GLU A 898 -1.43 33.91 22.12
CA GLU A 898 -0.96 32.65 21.53
C GLU A 898 -0.25 31.77 22.55
N ARG A 899 0.49 32.37 23.50
CA ARG A 899 1.11 31.64 24.61
C ARG A 899 0.06 30.88 25.41
N THR A 900 -1.06 31.52 25.69
CA THR A 900 -2.20 30.93 26.41
C THR A 900 -2.90 29.87 25.56
N GLN A 901 -3.13 30.12 24.27
CA GLN A 901 -3.71 29.13 23.36
C GLN A 901 -2.84 27.87 23.24
N ARG A 902 -1.51 28.02 23.13
CA ARG A 902 -0.55 26.90 23.10
C ARG A 902 -0.62 26.08 24.38
N HIS A 903 -0.65 26.75 25.53
CA HIS A 903 -0.79 26.09 26.83
C HIS A 903 -2.11 25.32 26.91
N HIS A 904 -3.24 25.95 26.59
CA HIS A 904 -4.56 25.31 26.60
C HIS A 904 -4.63 24.11 25.65
N ALA A 905 -4.05 24.21 24.45
CA ALA A 905 -4.04 23.12 23.48
C ALA A 905 -3.24 21.90 23.98
N LEU A 906 -2.08 22.13 24.59
CA LEU A 906 -1.29 21.06 25.22
C LEU A 906 -2.02 20.44 26.42
N ARG A 907 -2.62 21.26 27.29
CA ARG A 907 -3.44 20.79 28.43
C ARG A 907 -4.60 19.92 27.94
N ASP A 908 -5.32 20.38 26.92
CA ASP A 908 -6.50 19.68 26.41
C ASP A 908 -6.12 18.36 25.73
N ALA A 909 -5.00 18.32 25.01
CA ALA A 909 -4.45 17.07 24.46
C ALA A 909 -4.11 16.07 25.57
N LEU A 910 -3.42 16.51 26.62
CA LEU A 910 -3.08 15.66 27.77
C LEU A 910 -4.34 15.17 28.51
N CYS A 911 -5.35 16.03 28.70
CA CYS A 911 -6.64 15.63 29.24
C CYS A 911 -7.30 14.55 28.37
N ASN A 912 -7.29 14.68 27.04
CA ASN A 912 -7.88 13.68 26.15
C ASN A 912 -7.16 12.33 26.27
N TRP A 913 -5.83 12.34 26.41
CA TRP A 913 -5.05 11.12 26.65
C TRP A 913 -5.30 10.50 28.03
N ALA A 914 -5.38 11.32 29.08
CA ALA A 914 -5.72 10.85 30.43
C ALA A 914 -7.15 10.28 30.50
N ALA A 915 -8.11 10.88 29.77
CA ALA A 915 -9.47 10.37 29.64
C ALA A 915 -9.50 9.03 28.91
N ARG A 916 -8.73 8.87 27.81
CA ARG A 916 -8.54 7.59 27.12
C ARG A 916 -7.92 6.52 28.03
N ALA A 917 -7.06 6.92 28.96
CA ALA A 917 -6.49 6.05 29.99
C ALA A 917 -7.49 5.71 31.12
N GLY A 918 -8.67 6.34 31.15
CA GLY A 918 -9.66 6.16 32.21
C GLY A 918 -9.28 6.82 33.53
N LEU A 919 -8.40 7.82 33.52
CA LEU A 919 -7.90 8.50 34.71
C LEU A 919 -8.81 9.64 35.19
N GLN A 920 -9.99 9.79 34.57
CA GLN A 920 -11.02 10.80 34.91
C GLN A 920 -10.44 12.21 35.12
N PRO A 921 -9.76 12.80 34.10
CA PRO A 921 -9.11 14.09 34.27
C PRO A 921 -10.13 15.22 34.44
N GLU A 922 -9.88 16.08 35.42
CA GLU A 922 -10.62 17.32 35.66
C GLU A 922 -9.76 18.52 35.29
N ARG A 923 -10.29 19.39 34.41
CA ARG A 923 -9.59 20.60 33.96
C ARG A 923 -9.75 21.70 35.00
N GLU A 924 -8.64 22.31 35.41
CA GLU A 924 -8.64 23.52 36.25
C GLU A 924 -9.60 23.45 37.45
N ARG A 925 -9.59 22.32 38.17
CA ARG A 925 -10.54 22.04 39.25
C ARG A 925 -10.50 23.16 40.32
N PRO A 926 -11.61 23.89 40.54
CA PRO A 926 -11.70 24.84 41.65
C PRO A 926 -11.85 24.11 42.99
N GLY A 927 -11.42 24.73 44.09
CA GLY A 927 -11.56 24.16 45.42
C GLY A 927 -10.69 22.92 45.68
N LEU A 928 -9.61 22.72 44.91
CA LEU A 928 -8.66 21.64 45.16
C LEU A 928 -7.87 21.85 46.45
N LEU A 929 -7.65 23.12 46.85
CA LEU A 929 -7.08 23.49 48.13
C LEU A 929 -8.19 24.02 49.04
N LEU A 930 -8.53 23.27 50.08
CA LEU A 930 -9.43 23.72 51.14
C LEU A 930 -8.75 24.79 52.00
N PRO A 931 -9.46 25.87 52.38
CA PRO A 931 -8.93 26.90 53.27
C PRO A 931 -8.77 26.33 54.69
N GLN A 932 -7.62 26.52 55.33
CA GLN A 932 -7.40 26.05 56.69
C GLN A 932 -7.83 27.08 57.74
N ARG A 933 -7.97 28.35 57.33
CA ARG A 933 -8.45 29.46 58.16
C ARG A 933 -9.48 30.31 57.41
N PRO A 934 -10.42 30.99 58.09
CA PRO A 934 -11.42 31.85 57.46
C PRO A 934 -10.82 32.97 56.58
N GLU A 935 -9.65 33.48 56.97
CA GLU A 935 -8.89 34.51 56.24
C GLU A 935 -8.31 34.01 54.90
N GLU A 936 -8.23 32.68 54.70
CA GLU A 936 -7.71 32.02 53.50
C GLU A 936 -8.81 31.72 52.47
N ALA A 937 -10.01 32.30 52.57
CA ALA A 937 -11.11 32.06 51.62
C ALA A 937 -10.71 32.27 50.14
N ARG A 938 -9.73 33.15 49.87
CA ARG A 938 -9.15 33.36 48.53
C ARG A 938 -8.33 32.16 48.01
N VAL A 939 -7.79 31.33 48.90
CA VAL A 939 -7.06 30.09 48.56
C VAL A 939 -8.03 29.03 48.01
N ALA A 940 -9.27 28.99 48.49
CA ALA A 940 -10.31 28.07 48.00
C ALA A 940 -10.75 28.36 46.56
N ALA A 941 -10.72 29.63 46.15
CA ALA A 941 -11.02 30.05 44.77
C ALA A 941 -9.88 29.77 43.78
N ARG A 942 -8.70 29.39 44.30
CA ARG A 942 -7.49 29.18 43.50
C ARG A 942 -7.60 27.88 42.69
N ARG A 943 -7.06 27.91 41.47
CA ARG A 943 -6.87 26.74 40.59
C ARG A 943 -5.39 26.37 40.64
N PRO A 944 -4.99 25.44 41.52
CA PRO A 944 -3.58 25.15 41.75
C PRO A 944 -2.93 24.33 40.62
N ALA A 945 -3.72 23.72 39.74
CA ALA A 945 -3.23 22.88 38.64
C ALA A 945 -4.15 22.95 37.42
N ASP A 946 -3.56 22.71 36.25
CA ASP A 946 -4.25 22.69 34.96
C ASP A 946 -5.04 21.40 34.74
N ILE A 947 -4.50 20.28 35.23
CA ILE A 947 -5.12 18.95 35.15
C ILE A 947 -5.06 18.30 36.51
N TYR A 948 -6.21 17.96 37.06
CA TYR A 948 -6.32 17.12 38.25
C TYR A 948 -6.69 15.70 37.85
N LEU A 949 -5.97 14.72 38.39
CA LEU A 949 -6.31 13.30 38.25
C LEU A 949 -6.67 12.76 39.64
N PRO A 950 -7.92 12.31 39.87
CA PRO A 950 -8.36 11.78 41.16
C PRO A 950 -7.56 10.55 41.63
N SER A 951 -7.10 9.73 40.68
CA SER A 951 -6.24 8.58 40.96
C SER A 951 -5.20 8.38 39.85
N PHE A 952 -3.94 8.54 40.20
CA PHE A 952 -2.81 8.30 39.30
C PHE A 952 -1.70 7.58 40.07
N GLN A 953 -1.40 6.34 39.68
CA GLN A 953 -0.45 5.48 40.42
C GLN A 953 -0.78 5.38 41.93
N GLY A 954 -2.07 5.25 42.27
CA GLY A 954 -2.52 5.01 43.65
C GLY A 954 -2.78 6.25 44.51
N SER A 955 -2.61 7.47 43.99
CA SER A 955 -2.92 8.71 44.74
C SER A 955 -3.37 9.84 43.81
N PRO A 956 -4.12 10.84 44.32
CA PRO A 956 -4.50 12.01 43.53
C PRO A 956 -3.27 12.85 43.17
N VAL A 957 -3.25 13.39 41.95
CA VAL A 957 -2.16 14.24 41.45
C VAL A 957 -2.71 15.51 40.79
N ALA A 958 -2.06 16.62 41.06
CA ALA A 958 -2.28 17.94 40.49
C ALA A 958 -1.13 18.23 39.51
N LEU A 959 -1.45 18.27 38.21
CA LEU A 959 -0.50 18.51 37.13
C LEU A 959 -0.60 19.97 36.66
N ASP A 960 0.49 20.71 36.78
CA ASP A 960 0.55 22.13 36.43
C ASP A 960 1.48 22.35 35.24
N LEU A 961 0.91 22.77 34.10
CA LEU A 961 1.60 22.84 32.81
C LEU A 961 2.28 24.20 32.64
N ALA A 962 3.49 24.18 32.08
CA ALA A 962 4.18 25.38 31.64
C ALA A 962 4.95 25.16 30.33
N VAL A 963 5.06 26.22 29.53
CA VAL A 963 5.92 26.24 28.34
C VAL A 963 6.89 27.41 28.47
N VAL A 964 8.19 27.12 28.36
CA VAL A 964 9.27 28.11 28.47
C VAL A 964 10.14 28.14 27.20
N ALA A 965 10.82 29.25 26.96
CA ALA A 965 11.80 29.32 25.87
C ALA A 965 13.15 28.77 26.33
N PRO A 966 13.87 27.97 25.51
CA PRO A 966 15.22 27.53 25.87
C PRO A 966 16.21 28.71 26.01
N GLN A 967 15.92 29.86 25.39
CA GLN A 967 16.76 31.06 25.41
C GLN A 967 16.49 31.99 26.61
N ARG A 968 15.75 31.53 27.63
CA ARG A 968 15.45 32.35 28.81
C ARG A 968 16.74 32.85 29.48
N GLN A 969 16.85 34.17 29.67
CA GLN A 969 18.08 34.84 30.09
C GLN A 969 18.66 34.31 31.42
N GLU A 970 17.82 34.08 32.43
CA GLU A 970 18.21 33.55 33.75
C GLU A 970 18.92 32.19 33.69
N SER A 971 18.55 31.35 32.71
CA SER A 971 19.05 29.98 32.57
C SER A 971 19.91 29.77 31.32
N LEU A 972 20.18 30.84 30.55
CA LEU A 972 20.77 30.75 29.21
C LEU A 972 22.16 30.10 29.21
N ALA A 973 22.99 30.46 30.18
CA ALA A 973 24.33 29.90 30.33
C ALA A 973 24.30 28.38 30.59
N GLN A 974 23.37 27.93 31.43
CA GLN A 974 23.17 26.50 31.72
C GLN A 974 22.53 25.78 30.53
N ALA A 975 21.55 26.40 29.86
CA ALA A 975 20.87 25.82 28.70
C ALA A 975 21.81 25.63 27.50
N GLY A 976 22.83 26.48 27.34
CA GLY A 976 23.89 26.29 26.34
C GLY A 976 24.77 25.04 26.60
N GLN A 977 24.81 24.55 27.84
CA GLN A 977 25.61 23.39 28.25
C GLN A 977 24.77 22.11 28.35
N VAL A 978 23.57 22.20 28.92
CA VAL A 978 22.70 21.07 29.25
C VAL A 978 21.31 21.29 28.65
N ALA A 979 20.79 20.29 27.93
CA ALA A 979 19.44 20.32 27.39
C ALA A 979 18.40 20.47 28.51
N LEU A 980 17.29 21.15 28.25
CA LEU A 980 16.18 21.34 29.20
C LEU A 980 16.54 22.10 30.49
N ALA A 981 17.69 22.79 30.57
CA ALA A 981 18.05 23.54 31.78
C ALA A 981 17.04 24.65 32.10
N ALA A 982 16.51 25.34 31.06
CA ALA A 982 15.49 26.37 31.24
C ALA A 982 14.17 25.80 31.80
N ALA A 983 13.70 24.68 31.26
CA ALA A 983 12.51 24.01 31.76
C ALA A 983 12.71 23.42 33.17
N SER A 984 13.89 22.89 33.46
CA SER A 984 14.23 22.32 34.77
C SER A 984 14.30 23.40 35.85
N SER A 985 14.93 24.54 35.55
CA SER A 985 14.94 25.71 36.45
C SER A 985 13.52 26.20 36.74
N TYR A 986 12.67 26.28 35.73
CA TYR A 986 11.28 26.73 35.92
C TYR A 986 10.39 25.74 36.66
N THR A 987 10.72 24.44 36.65
CA THR A 987 10.03 23.42 37.45
C THR A 987 10.12 23.78 38.94
N HIS A 988 11.31 24.17 39.41
CA HIS A 988 11.51 24.58 40.80
C HIS A 988 10.72 25.86 41.16
N THR A 989 10.65 26.81 40.24
CA THR A 989 9.80 28.02 40.41
C THR A 989 8.34 27.64 40.59
N LYS A 990 7.82 26.68 39.83
CA LYS A 990 6.41 26.23 39.93
C LYS A 990 6.11 25.53 41.26
N GLU A 991 7.04 24.72 41.76
CA GLU A 991 6.87 24.03 43.05
C GLU A 991 6.79 25.00 44.23
N THR A 992 7.60 26.07 44.19
CA THR A 992 7.72 27.05 45.26
C THR A 992 6.74 28.22 45.13
N HIS A 993 6.22 28.49 43.93
CA HIS A 993 5.31 29.60 43.68
C HIS A 993 4.05 29.49 44.55
N LEU A 994 3.85 30.50 45.42
CA LEU A 994 2.74 30.60 46.36
C LEU A 994 2.54 29.32 47.20
N ASP A 995 3.64 28.64 47.57
CA ASP A 995 3.68 27.40 48.36
C ASP A 995 2.74 26.28 47.86
N THR A 996 2.43 26.26 46.55
CA THR A 996 1.41 25.36 45.97
C THR A 996 1.71 23.89 46.21
N ALA A 997 2.97 23.46 46.04
CA ALA A 997 3.35 22.07 46.25
C ALA A 997 3.19 21.64 47.72
N LYS A 998 3.56 22.51 48.66
CA LYS A 998 3.39 22.25 50.10
C LYS A 998 1.91 22.16 50.47
N LEU A 999 1.09 23.10 49.98
CA LEU A 999 -0.36 23.12 50.24
C LEU A 999 -1.06 21.89 49.65
N CYS A 1000 -0.71 21.46 48.43
CA CYS A 1000 -1.25 20.23 47.84
C CYS A 1000 -0.85 19.00 48.69
N SER A 1001 0.42 18.92 49.09
CA SER A 1001 0.94 17.82 49.91
C SER A 1001 0.23 17.73 51.27
N ALA A 1002 -0.01 18.87 51.92
CA ALA A 1002 -0.77 18.94 53.17
C ALA A 1002 -2.21 18.42 53.05
N GLN A 1003 -2.77 18.40 51.83
CA GLN A 1003 -4.12 17.89 51.54
C GLN A 1003 -4.09 16.51 50.85
N GLY A 1004 -2.96 15.81 50.89
CA GLY A 1004 -2.81 14.46 50.33
C GLY A 1004 -2.78 14.41 48.80
N VAL A 1005 -2.63 15.55 48.12
CA VAL A 1005 -2.55 15.65 46.65
C VAL A 1005 -1.09 15.85 46.24
N ARG A 1006 -0.57 14.98 45.37
CA ARG A 1006 0.79 15.15 44.84
C ARG A 1006 0.80 16.27 43.80
N PHE A 1007 1.62 17.30 43.99
CA PHE A 1007 1.84 18.34 42.98
C PHE A 1007 2.97 17.92 42.04
N ARG A 1008 2.75 18.03 40.72
CA ARG A 1008 3.75 17.68 39.69
C ARG A 1008 3.74 18.72 38.57
N PRO A 1009 4.77 19.58 38.48
CA PRO A 1009 4.91 20.48 37.35
C PRO A 1009 5.20 19.70 36.06
N LEU A 1010 4.50 20.05 34.99
CA LEU A 1010 4.73 19.56 33.63
C LEU A 1010 5.32 20.71 32.81
N VAL A 1011 6.65 20.84 32.81
CA VAL A 1011 7.32 21.91 32.07
C VAL A 1011 7.84 21.41 30.73
N ALA A 1012 7.44 22.08 29.67
CA ALA A 1012 7.94 21.91 28.32
C ALA A 1012 8.74 23.13 27.87
N GLU A 1013 9.65 22.94 26.93
CA GLU A 1013 10.23 24.03 26.15
C GLU A 1013 9.39 24.29 24.89
N ALA A 1014 9.48 25.50 24.34
CA ALA A 1014 8.69 25.92 23.16
C ALA A 1014 8.97 25.05 21.90
N THR A 1015 10.08 24.33 21.88
CA THR A 1015 10.45 23.32 20.86
C THR A 1015 9.64 22.02 21.00
N GLY A 1016 8.87 21.83 22.08
CA GLY A 1016 8.18 20.59 22.40
C GLY A 1016 9.03 19.58 23.21
N ALA A 1017 10.22 19.96 23.66
CA ALA A 1017 11.00 19.16 24.62
C ALA A 1017 10.34 19.18 26.00
N TRP A 1018 10.42 18.07 26.75
CA TRP A 1018 9.77 17.94 28.07
C TRP A 1018 10.80 17.57 29.13
N THR A 1019 10.66 18.10 30.35
CA THR A 1019 11.49 17.68 31.48
C THR A 1019 11.38 16.17 31.74
N ARG A 1020 12.37 15.61 32.45
CA ARG A 1020 12.41 14.18 32.79
C ARG A 1020 11.17 13.74 33.59
N ASP A 1021 10.74 14.57 34.54
CA ASP A 1021 9.57 14.30 35.36
C ASP A 1021 8.28 14.34 34.54
N ALA A 1022 8.13 15.33 33.66
CA ALA A 1022 7.01 15.40 32.73
C ALA A 1022 6.98 14.17 31.82
N SER A 1023 8.12 13.79 31.25
CA SER A 1023 8.25 12.59 30.39
C SER A 1023 7.84 11.30 31.10
N THR A 1024 8.10 11.19 32.41
CA THR A 1024 7.67 10.06 33.23
C THR A 1024 6.15 10.01 33.37
N VAL A 1025 5.50 11.16 33.57
CA VAL A 1025 4.03 11.26 33.58
C VAL A 1025 3.44 10.89 32.21
N LEU A 1026 4.00 11.40 31.12
CA LEU A 1026 3.56 11.08 29.76
C LEU A 1026 3.66 9.58 29.46
N LEU A 1027 4.75 8.93 29.88
CA LEU A 1027 4.93 7.48 29.73
C LEU A 1027 3.92 6.70 30.57
N ALA A 1028 3.64 7.12 31.80
CA ALA A 1028 2.65 6.47 32.65
C ALA A 1028 1.22 6.59 32.09
N VAL A 1029 0.84 7.76 31.56
CA VAL A 1029 -0.44 7.92 30.83
C VAL A 1029 -0.48 6.99 29.62
N SER A 1030 0.60 6.91 28.85
CA SER A 1030 0.69 6.04 27.66
C SER A 1030 0.55 4.56 28.02
N LYS A 1031 1.18 4.12 29.11
CA LYS A 1031 1.05 2.75 29.65
C LYS A 1031 -0.39 2.46 30.10
N ALA A 1032 -1.06 3.41 30.74
CA ALA A 1032 -2.45 3.25 31.16
C ALA A 1032 -3.41 3.13 29.94
N VAL A 1033 -3.18 3.90 28.88
CA VAL A 1033 -3.90 3.71 27.60
C VAL A 1033 -3.60 2.33 27.01
N ALA A 1034 -2.34 1.91 27.01
CA ALA A 1034 -1.88 0.65 26.43
C ALA A 1034 -2.60 -0.57 27.03
N VAL A 1035 -2.74 -0.58 28.36
CA VAL A 1035 -3.48 -1.63 29.09
C VAL A 1035 -4.94 -1.69 28.65
N ARG A 1036 -5.59 -0.53 28.44
CA ARG A 1036 -7.01 -0.47 28.05
C ARG A 1036 -7.27 -0.79 26.58
N THR A 1037 -6.34 -0.44 25.70
CA THR A 1037 -6.51 -0.62 24.25
C THR A 1037 -5.86 -1.90 23.73
N ASN A 1038 -5.17 -2.66 24.59
CA ASN A 1038 -4.33 -3.81 24.24
C ASN A 1038 -3.34 -3.48 23.10
N GLN A 1039 -2.64 -2.35 23.25
CA GLN A 1039 -1.63 -1.87 22.30
C GLN A 1039 -0.27 -1.74 22.96
N GLU A 1040 0.80 -1.69 22.16
CA GLU A 1040 2.15 -1.53 22.69
C GLU A 1040 2.35 -0.13 23.30
N ALA A 1041 2.86 -0.08 24.53
CA ALA A 1041 3.05 1.19 25.26
C ALA A 1041 4.08 2.10 24.59
N SER A 1042 5.13 1.55 23.96
CA SER A 1042 6.16 2.29 23.23
C SER A 1042 5.55 3.07 22.04
N LEU A 1043 4.66 2.42 21.28
CA LEU A 1043 3.95 3.01 20.15
C LEU A 1043 3.03 4.13 20.59
N LEU A 1044 2.24 3.91 21.65
CA LEU A 1044 1.34 4.93 22.19
C LEU A 1044 2.12 6.13 22.76
N HIS A 1045 3.25 5.87 23.41
CA HIS A 1045 4.11 6.94 23.90
C HIS A 1045 4.70 7.77 22.76
N ALA A 1046 5.16 7.14 21.68
CA ALA A 1046 5.61 7.85 20.49
C ALA A 1046 4.49 8.69 19.86
N GLN A 1047 3.27 8.16 19.78
CA GLN A 1047 2.10 8.90 19.27
C GLN A 1047 1.74 10.10 20.14
N LEU A 1048 1.76 9.95 21.47
CA LEU A 1048 1.54 11.05 22.41
C LEU A 1048 2.59 12.15 22.21
N LEU A 1049 3.87 11.80 22.14
CA LEU A 1049 4.94 12.77 21.91
C LEU A 1049 4.80 13.46 20.55
N GLN A 1050 4.45 12.73 19.49
CA GLN A 1050 4.20 13.29 18.16
C GLN A 1050 3.08 14.34 18.18
N GLU A 1051 1.95 14.03 18.82
CA GLU A 1051 0.82 14.93 18.94
C GLU A 1051 1.19 16.20 19.73
N LEU A 1052 1.81 16.05 20.90
CA LEU A 1052 2.22 17.18 21.73
C LEU A 1052 3.28 18.06 21.03
N SER A 1053 4.22 17.44 20.32
CA SER A 1053 5.27 18.12 19.56
C SER A 1053 4.68 18.96 18.42
N VAL A 1054 3.77 18.38 17.64
CA VAL A 1054 3.07 19.11 16.56
C VAL A 1054 2.22 20.25 17.11
N ILE A 1055 1.54 20.06 18.24
CA ILE A 1055 0.74 21.13 18.88
C ILE A 1055 1.66 22.27 19.33
N ALA A 1056 2.71 21.97 20.10
CA ALA A 1056 3.61 22.99 20.63
C ALA A 1056 4.23 23.83 19.51
N ARG A 1057 4.76 23.17 18.49
CA ARG A 1057 5.40 23.78 17.32
C ARG A 1057 4.43 24.47 16.38
N GLY A 1058 3.28 23.85 16.10
CA GLY A 1058 2.26 24.45 15.25
C GLY A 1058 1.73 25.77 15.81
N HIS A 1059 1.50 25.86 17.12
CA HIS A 1059 1.14 27.12 17.76
C HIS A 1059 2.31 28.13 17.79
N ARG A 1060 3.55 27.66 18.00
CA ARG A 1060 4.75 28.50 17.93
C ARG A 1060 4.87 29.16 16.54
N ALA A 1061 4.72 28.38 15.47
CA ALA A 1061 4.84 28.87 14.10
C ALA A 1061 3.67 29.78 13.68
N ARG A 1062 2.44 29.49 14.13
CA ARG A 1062 1.29 30.39 13.90
C ARG A 1062 1.46 31.75 14.58
N ALA A 1063 2.05 31.77 15.78
CA ALA A 1063 2.35 33.03 16.45
C ALA A 1063 3.26 33.91 15.59
N VAL A 1064 4.31 33.31 15.00
CA VAL A 1064 5.20 34.00 14.06
C VAL A 1064 4.46 34.54 12.84
N LEU A 1065 3.69 33.69 12.16
CA LEU A 1065 2.93 34.09 10.97
C LEU A 1065 2.02 35.30 11.24
N ARG A 1066 1.33 35.29 12.37
CA ARG A 1066 0.43 36.38 12.76
C ARG A 1066 1.18 37.67 13.08
N HIS A 1067 2.22 37.60 13.92
CA HIS A 1067 2.99 38.80 14.28
C HIS A 1067 3.63 39.45 13.05
N ARG A 1068 4.08 38.64 12.09
CA ARG A 1068 4.64 39.13 10.82
C ARG A 1068 3.57 39.75 9.92
N ALA A 1069 2.40 39.12 9.80
CA ALA A 1069 1.29 39.69 9.03
C ALA A 1069 0.85 41.04 9.62
N GLU A 1070 0.67 41.13 10.93
CA GLU A 1070 0.28 42.38 11.60
C GLU A 1070 1.37 43.46 11.46
N ALA A 1071 2.66 43.10 11.56
CA ALA A 1071 3.76 44.05 11.36
C ALA A 1071 3.80 44.59 9.92
N SER A 1072 3.49 43.76 8.91
CA SER A 1072 3.41 44.19 7.51
C SER A 1072 2.17 45.03 7.19
N GLU A 1073 1.07 44.89 7.93
CA GLU A 1073 -0.11 45.76 7.78
C GLU A 1073 0.08 47.15 8.41
N HIS A 1074 0.98 47.27 9.41
CA HIS A 1074 1.28 48.52 10.10
C HIS A 1074 2.42 49.33 9.45
N ALA A 1075 3.26 48.68 8.63
CA ALA A 1075 4.36 49.29 7.88
C ALA A 1075 3.89 49.76 6.50
#